data_AF-A0A935ZH87-F1
#
_entry.id   AF-A0A935ZH87-F1
#
_cell.length_a   1.000
_cell.length_b   1.000
_cell.length_c   1.000
_cell.angle_alpha   90.00
_cell.angle_beta   90.00
_cell.angle_gamma   90.00
#
_symmetry.space_group_name_H-M   'P 1'
#
loop_
_entity.id
_entity.type
_entity.pdbx_description
1 polymer ?
#
loop_
_entity_poly.entity_id
_entity_poly.type
_entity_poly.pdbx_seq_one_letter_code
_entity_poly.pdbx_strand_id
1 'polypeptide(L)'
;MRRLARAGWVGLFPLVFGFVHLQGCGSETDPGGTPPDPTATVPTGTGSVPPPTEPPVDLRKERPWEVISEKGETYLSDVFYADAAQNEQVMPYAIDGHVMIDRLIYPTLGNPNLYVKGDPKDSFMIVSRIEDAVLRHLSPVDKGPKAGTQLHTVQLTETNASGVFFLLVPRAQRAQNTEVKTPALYGAGTGVIRIKPSEILMHDEPADMPAALKARKTYRFVFRQDVMAAVASGLYDVRMEVRADNALLQVGGKPVYEYQYNAVRVFDRETEEYTALNVTDTQVSIGDLYDGKTLAKLDDFVYFVNTTPNTNVRQAAFITFNGDLHNGGSPGGFRQRYVATTYAEEAKVIVAALKNLTIPIFLTVGNHDGYVATGHVPSAVRGVDTAVGTSLEEVVGEASPKAWPDFRFADYQAYLNRTKDALGGLHRDIYTGRFARTKGDTFTTGWKELPVADRNMFLYDGLQQWQKTYGPLYASWKFGKNRYVNMNSFEMRQHRRSGWGMYTVNYGGALGETQVDWIDRELVRAQDAGDDVIMLAHHDPRGGHNGEDFGYLFEQLEYQSVQQSAFNYIIGEVINPVVCKLPWWALSSNKQEACLHDGLQEWMRPDAEFDCLPAEKGADGKCMANLFTGPNAKPLQFSNLELMDRIAKNPQVRTLIFGHTHYNSYEMWQSGDNLLPGKLPIDDVSVKKFATYELENPVRGHALLERQRPYEASSAAFADKTMSAPRRTTYDPNEVDERPIDRAVREYAAAYERAIAGKHRTLAGNGSPRELSILRLTCNADLTSQKYQGRAMYGFTVLHVSKKTDARGYTSPQVNGLSFFINAGDDRFDFIRTVALDRMVKVTPKDGKNPVGSLFQ
;
A
#
# COMPACT_ATOMS: atom_id res chain seq x y z
N MET A 1 56.45 -38.58 5.27
CA MET A 1 55.50 -39.71 5.18
C MET A 1 54.79 -39.86 6.52
N ARG A 2 53.44 -39.91 6.49
CA ARG A 2 52.49 -40.17 7.60
C ARG A 2 52.57 -39.29 8.85
N ARG A 3 51.71 -38.26 8.89
CA ARG A 3 50.61 -38.06 9.87
C ARG A 3 50.05 -36.64 9.71
N LEU A 4 48.80 -36.54 9.25
CA LEU A 4 47.82 -35.51 9.62
C LEU A 4 46.53 -35.82 8.84
N ALA A 5 45.59 -36.47 9.53
CA ALA A 5 44.22 -36.65 9.11
C ALA A 5 43.34 -36.31 10.32
N ARG A 6 42.59 -35.21 10.20
CA ARG A 6 41.30 -34.88 10.85
C ARG A 6 41.17 -33.36 11.00
N ALA A 7 40.62 -32.73 9.98
CA ALA A 7 39.80 -31.53 10.12
C ALA A 7 38.70 -31.64 9.06
N GLY A 8 37.46 -31.79 9.54
CA GLY A 8 36.28 -31.98 8.72
C GLY A 8 35.87 -30.69 8.00
N TRP A 9 35.75 -30.82 6.69
CA TRP A 9 34.87 -30.13 5.76
C TRP A 9 33.84 -29.18 6.38
N VAL A 10 34.13 -27.88 6.32
CA VAL A 10 33.13 -26.82 6.23
C VAL A 10 32.98 -26.52 4.74
N GLY A 11 31.91 -27.03 4.12
CA GLY A 11 31.61 -26.78 2.72
C GLY A 11 31.02 -25.38 2.53
N LEU A 12 31.85 -24.45 2.05
CA LEU A 12 31.40 -23.26 1.34
C LEU A 12 30.83 -23.68 -0.02
N PHE A 13 29.56 -23.37 -0.30
CA PHE A 13 29.01 -23.41 -1.66
C PHE A 13 29.17 -22.02 -2.30
N PRO A 14 29.82 -21.90 -3.47
CA PRO A 14 29.78 -20.68 -4.27
C PRO A 14 28.51 -20.69 -5.13
N LEU A 15 27.71 -19.62 -5.06
CA LEU A 15 26.58 -19.36 -5.95
C LEU A 15 27.10 -18.91 -7.31
N VAL A 16 26.83 -19.69 -8.35
CA VAL A 16 27.08 -19.34 -9.76
C VAL A 16 25.72 -19.10 -10.41
N PHE A 17 25.44 -17.85 -10.80
CA PHE A 17 24.28 -17.49 -11.62
C PHE A 17 24.65 -17.61 -13.10
N GLY A 18 23.95 -18.47 -13.84
CA GLY A 18 24.06 -18.61 -15.29
C GLY A 18 22.72 -18.36 -15.96
N PHE A 19 22.71 -17.49 -16.98
CA PHE A 19 21.56 -17.20 -17.84
C PHE A 19 21.17 -18.41 -18.70
N VAL A 20 19.88 -18.74 -18.76
CA VAL A 20 19.31 -19.63 -19.79
C VAL A 20 17.99 -19.05 -20.30
N HIS A 21 17.91 -18.82 -21.61
CA HIS A 21 16.67 -18.60 -22.37
C HIS A 21 16.09 -19.96 -22.79
N LEU A 22 14.77 -20.15 -22.71
CA LEU A 22 14.08 -21.28 -23.34
C LEU A 22 12.76 -20.85 -24.00
N GLN A 23 12.57 -21.40 -25.21
CA GLN A 23 11.55 -21.11 -26.22
C GLN A 23 10.19 -21.73 -25.86
N GLY A 24 9.11 -21.02 -26.19
CA GLY A 24 7.75 -21.55 -26.21
C GLY A 24 7.44 -22.27 -27.54
N CYS A 25 6.79 -23.42 -27.44
CA CYS A 25 6.15 -24.12 -28.55
C CYS A 25 4.64 -24.14 -28.33
N GLY A 26 3.86 -23.78 -29.35
CA GLY A 26 2.40 -23.90 -29.38
C GLY A 26 1.90 -24.98 -30.35
N SER A 27 0.60 -25.32 -30.27
CA SER A 27 -0.25 -25.65 -31.45
C SER A 27 -1.72 -25.96 -31.08
N GLU A 28 -2.62 -25.22 -31.72
CA GLU A 28 -3.92 -25.49 -32.39
C GLU A 28 -4.87 -26.70 -32.11
N THR A 29 -6.17 -26.31 -31.97
CA THR A 29 -7.44 -26.80 -32.57
C THR A 29 -8.28 -28.00 -32.04
N ASP A 30 -9.58 -27.68 -31.97
CA ASP A 30 -10.89 -28.30 -31.61
C ASP A 30 -11.28 -29.63 -32.35
N PRO A 31 -12.51 -30.27 -32.25
CA PRO A 31 -13.73 -29.97 -31.45
C PRO A 31 -14.53 -31.19 -30.86
N GLY A 32 -15.55 -30.91 -30.03
CA GLY A 32 -16.86 -31.61 -30.10
C GLY A 32 -17.43 -32.29 -28.83
N GLY A 33 -18.63 -31.87 -28.39
CA GLY A 33 -19.47 -32.61 -27.43
C GLY A 33 -20.70 -31.83 -26.92
N THR A 34 -21.89 -32.32 -27.27
CA THR A 34 -23.26 -31.75 -27.13
C THR A 34 -23.76 -31.62 -25.67
N PRO A 35 -24.62 -30.63 -25.34
CA PRO A 35 -25.04 -30.33 -23.95
C PRO A 35 -26.30 -31.11 -23.50
N PRO A 36 -26.53 -31.28 -22.19
CA PRO A 36 -27.85 -31.63 -21.67
C PRO A 36 -28.59 -30.48 -20.98
N ASP A 37 -29.85 -30.40 -21.42
CA ASP A 37 -31.10 -29.73 -21.04
C ASP A 37 -31.28 -29.09 -19.64
N PRO A 38 -31.98 -27.93 -19.53
CA PRO A 38 -32.14 -27.14 -18.33
C PRO A 38 -33.53 -27.33 -17.70
N THR A 39 -33.72 -28.31 -16.82
CA THR A 39 -34.97 -28.38 -16.02
C THR A 39 -34.76 -29.06 -14.67
N ALA A 40 -34.44 -28.27 -13.63
CA ALA A 40 -34.72 -28.66 -12.24
C ALA A 40 -34.75 -27.41 -11.33
N THR A 41 -35.96 -26.94 -11.04
CA THR A 41 -36.27 -25.89 -10.06
C THR A 41 -35.99 -26.37 -8.63
N VAL A 42 -35.34 -25.53 -7.81
CA VAL A 42 -35.17 -25.75 -6.36
C VAL A 42 -35.87 -24.62 -5.57
N PRO A 43 -36.57 -24.92 -4.46
CA PRO A 43 -37.54 -24.02 -3.84
C PRO A 43 -36.89 -22.91 -2.99
N THR A 44 -37.51 -21.73 -3.02
CA THR A 44 -37.16 -20.53 -2.25
C THR A 44 -37.77 -20.59 -0.83
N GLY A 45 -36.92 -20.48 0.20
CA GLY A 45 -37.32 -20.21 1.57
C GLY A 45 -36.70 -18.91 2.06
N THR A 46 -37.51 -17.84 2.14
CA THR A 46 -37.10 -16.50 2.59
C THR A 46 -37.46 -16.29 4.06
N GLY A 47 -36.46 -15.98 4.89
CA GLY A 47 -36.66 -15.44 6.24
C GLY A 47 -35.61 -14.36 6.52
N SER A 48 -35.95 -13.10 6.30
CA SER A 48 -35.10 -11.94 6.59
C SER A 48 -35.44 -11.35 7.96
N VAL A 49 -34.45 -11.26 8.84
CA VAL A 49 -34.50 -10.45 10.07
C VAL A 49 -34.14 -9.00 9.70
N PRO A 50 -34.92 -7.99 10.11
CA PRO A 50 -34.64 -6.59 9.75
C PRO A 50 -33.52 -5.99 10.65
N PRO A 51 -32.67 -5.10 10.12
CA PRO A 51 -31.57 -4.51 10.87
C PRO A 51 -32.02 -3.40 11.83
N PRO A 52 -31.23 -3.08 12.88
CA PRO A 52 -31.54 -2.03 13.84
C PRO A 52 -31.38 -0.64 13.21
N THR A 53 -32.29 0.26 13.56
CA THR A 53 -32.28 1.67 13.13
C THR A 53 -31.46 2.52 14.10
N GLU A 54 -30.18 2.71 13.81
CA GLU A 54 -29.41 3.85 14.34
C GLU A 54 -29.74 5.12 13.52
N PRO A 55 -29.72 6.32 14.12
CA PRO A 55 -29.92 7.57 13.37
C PRO A 55 -28.85 7.70 12.26
N PRO A 56 -29.20 8.26 11.10
CA PRO A 56 -28.27 8.31 9.97
C PRO A 56 -27.05 9.18 10.30
N VAL A 57 -25.87 8.56 10.29
CA VAL A 57 -24.58 9.24 10.40
C VAL A 57 -24.41 10.16 9.19
N ASP A 58 -24.08 11.44 9.40
CA ASP A 58 -23.75 12.33 8.30
C ASP A 58 -22.34 12.03 7.77
N LEU A 59 -22.30 11.21 6.73
CA LEU A 59 -21.08 10.77 6.04
C LEU A 59 -20.28 11.93 5.39
N ARG A 60 -20.84 13.15 5.34
CA ARG A 60 -20.14 14.34 4.84
C ARG A 60 -19.20 14.94 5.87
N LYS A 61 -19.50 14.73 7.15
CA LYS A 61 -18.82 15.38 8.26
C LYS A 61 -17.34 15.02 8.29
N GLU A 62 -16.52 16.06 8.43
CA GLU A 62 -15.10 15.92 8.73
C GLU A 62 -14.90 15.44 10.16
N ARG A 63 -14.07 14.41 10.35
CA ARG A 63 -13.70 13.94 11.68
C ARG A 63 -12.57 14.79 12.28
N PRO A 64 -12.43 14.85 13.61
CA PRO A 64 -11.42 15.70 14.27
C PRO A 64 -9.96 15.45 13.83
N TRP A 65 -9.68 14.27 13.30
CA TRP A 65 -8.36 13.85 12.83
C TRP A 65 -8.21 13.90 11.29
N GLU A 66 -9.17 14.45 10.56
CA GLU A 66 -9.14 14.53 9.10
C GLU A 66 -8.97 15.96 8.62
N VAL A 67 -8.53 16.11 7.37
CA VAL A 67 -8.56 17.38 6.65
C VAL A 67 -9.25 17.18 5.32
N ILE A 68 -10.36 17.91 5.15
CA ILE A 68 -11.14 17.94 3.92
C ILE A 68 -11.06 19.34 3.29
N SER A 69 -10.92 19.37 1.96
CA SER A 69 -10.95 20.61 1.18
C SER A 69 -12.38 21.15 1.00
N GLU A 70 -12.53 22.41 0.58
CA GLU A 70 -13.85 22.96 0.24
C GLU A 70 -14.48 22.26 -0.99
N LYS A 71 -13.68 21.55 -1.79
CA LYS A 71 -14.12 20.70 -2.91
C LYS A 71 -14.51 19.28 -2.45
N GLY A 72 -14.40 18.99 -1.16
CA GLY A 72 -14.74 17.71 -0.55
C GLY A 72 -13.67 16.63 -0.75
N GLU A 73 -12.42 16.99 -1.02
CA GLU A 73 -11.28 16.07 -1.12
C GLU A 73 -10.79 15.70 0.28
N THR A 74 -10.46 14.45 0.55
CA THR A 74 -9.76 14.09 1.78
C THR A 74 -8.26 14.21 1.55
N TYR A 75 -7.69 15.37 1.88
CA TYR A 75 -6.24 15.58 1.85
C TYR A 75 -5.53 14.69 2.87
N LEU A 76 -6.12 14.55 4.07
CA LEU A 76 -5.57 13.74 5.14
C LEU A 76 -6.69 12.95 5.82
N SER A 77 -6.56 11.62 5.82
CA SER A 77 -7.42 10.70 6.55
C SER A 77 -7.04 10.56 8.03
N ASP A 78 -5.81 10.93 8.38
CA ASP A 78 -5.30 11.02 9.74
C ASP A 78 -4.24 12.12 9.80
N VAL A 79 -4.41 13.16 10.63
CA VAL A 79 -3.42 14.25 10.81
C VAL A 79 -2.27 13.88 11.75
N PHE A 80 -2.36 12.76 12.45
CA PHE A 80 -1.34 12.32 13.40
C PHE A 80 -0.30 11.41 12.77
N TYR A 81 -0.44 11.11 11.47
CA TYR A 81 0.34 10.09 10.77
C TYR A 81 1.84 10.36 10.76
N ALA A 82 2.28 11.59 11.00
CA ALA A 82 3.69 11.95 11.12
C ALA A 82 4.14 12.12 12.59
N ASP A 83 3.27 11.97 13.59
CA ASP A 83 3.65 12.11 14.98
C ASP A 83 4.36 10.82 15.47
N ALA A 84 5.27 10.95 16.43
CA ALA A 84 5.99 9.81 17.01
C ALA A 84 5.05 8.79 17.67
N ALA A 85 3.85 9.23 18.11
CA ALA A 85 2.81 8.36 18.65
C ALA A 85 2.17 7.44 17.59
N GLN A 86 2.38 7.69 16.30
CA GLN A 86 1.89 6.84 15.21
C GLN A 86 3.01 6.13 14.43
N ASN A 87 4.27 6.52 14.61
CA ASN A 87 5.42 5.95 13.91
C ASN A 87 6.42 5.30 14.88
N GLU A 88 6.00 4.24 15.55
CA GLU A 88 6.85 3.50 16.48
C GLU A 88 7.80 2.52 15.77
N GLN A 89 9.07 2.92 15.56
CA GLN A 89 10.16 2.05 15.07
C GLN A 89 11.54 2.42 15.63
N VAL A 90 12.48 1.46 15.63
CA VAL A 90 13.83 1.64 16.21
C VAL A 90 14.92 2.02 15.20
N MET A 91 14.74 1.75 13.91
CA MET A 91 15.71 2.05 12.86
C MET A 91 15.57 3.48 12.29
N PRO A 92 16.57 3.99 11.52
CA PRO A 92 16.54 5.33 10.97
C PRO A 92 15.31 5.53 10.09
N TYR A 93 14.55 6.58 10.38
CA TYR A 93 13.43 7.01 9.55
C TYR A 93 13.75 8.26 8.73
N ALA A 94 14.84 8.95 9.09
CA ALA A 94 15.33 10.12 8.37
C ALA A 94 16.24 9.69 7.22
N ILE A 95 16.13 10.41 6.11
CA ILE A 95 17.00 10.26 4.94
C ILE A 95 18.13 11.28 5.09
N ASP A 96 19.38 10.81 5.09
CA ASP A 96 20.57 11.64 5.28
C ASP A 96 20.48 12.59 6.50
N GLY A 97 19.86 12.10 7.58
CA GLY A 97 19.66 12.84 8.83
C GLY A 97 18.53 13.89 8.79
N HIS A 98 17.78 13.97 7.69
CA HIS A 98 16.60 14.82 7.53
C HIS A 98 15.31 14.00 7.55
N VAL A 99 14.38 14.39 8.42
CA VAL A 99 13.03 13.83 8.44
C VAL A 99 12.22 14.58 7.39
N MET A 100 11.80 13.89 6.33
CA MET A 100 11.04 14.51 5.24
C MET A 100 9.71 15.08 5.74
N ILE A 101 8.96 14.31 6.53
CA ILE A 101 7.67 14.73 7.12
C ILE A 101 7.74 14.70 8.65
N ASP A 102 7.72 15.87 9.28
CA ASP A 102 7.70 16.08 10.73
C ASP A 102 6.54 16.98 11.17
N ARG A 103 6.55 18.26 10.81
CA ARG A 103 5.51 19.25 11.15
C ARG A 103 4.66 19.61 9.95
N LEU A 104 5.21 19.69 8.74
CA LEU A 104 4.48 19.96 7.49
C LEU A 104 3.97 18.62 6.96
N ILE A 105 2.69 18.34 7.21
CA ILE A 105 2.06 17.05 6.91
C ILE A 105 1.19 17.09 5.65
N TYR A 106 0.94 18.27 5.08
CA TYR A 106 0.36 18.43 3.74
C TYR A 106 0.70 19.81 3.18
N PRO A 107 0.93 19.96 1.87
CA PRO A 107 1.09 18.89 0.88
C PRO A 107 2.43 18.15 1.04
N THR A 108 2.56 16.98 0.42
CA THR A 108 3.80 16.19 0.42
C THR A 108 4.23 15.83 -1.00
N LEU A 109 5.44 15.30 -1.17
CA LEU A 109 5.91 14.78 -2.46
C LEU A 109 4.94 13.75 -3.05
N GLY A 110 4.40 12.84 -2.24
CA GLY A 110 3.50 11.77 -2.67
C GLY A 110 2.01 12.11 -2.64
N ASN A 111 1.63 13.28 -2.12
CA ASN A 111 0.26 13.77 -2.05
C ASN A 111 0.24 15.31 -2.19
N PRO A 112 0.49 15.82 -3.41
CA PRO A 112 0.59 17.25 -3.70
C PRO A 112 -0.80 17.91 -3.74
N ASN A 113 -0.81 19.24 -3.65
CA ASN A 113 -2.00 20.04 -3.91
C ASN A 113 -2.06 20.43 -5.40
N LEU A 114 -3.17 20.14 -6.07
CA LEU A 114 -3.46 20.59 -7.43
C LEU A 114 -4.34 21.83 -7.37
N TYR A 115 -3.73 23.01 -7.40
CA TYR A 115 -4.46 24.27 -7.27
C TYR A 115 -4.85 24.86 -8.64
N VAL A 116 -6.12 25.19 -8.81
CA VAL A 116 -6.68 25.80 -10.02
C VAL A 116 -7.06 27.26 -9.76
N LYS A 117 -6.41 28.21 -10.44
CA LYS A 117 -6.71 29.65 -10.27
C LYS A 117 -8.14 30.06 -10.59
N GLY A 118 -8.76 29.39 -11.56
CA GLY A 118 -10.10 29.70 -12.05
C GLY A 118 -11.24 29.18 -11.17
N ASP A 119 -10.95 28.32 -10.19
CA ASP A 119 -11.96 27.74 -9.30
C ASP A 119 -11.98 28.53 -7.97
N PRO A 120 -13.04 29.31 -7.70
CA PRO A 120 -13.12 30.14 -6.49
C PRO A 120 -13.30 29.31 -5.20
N LYS A 121 -13.63 28.02 -5.32
CA LYS A 121 -13.72 27.09 -4.18
C LYS A 121 -12.42 26.31 -3.96
N ASP A 122 -11.44 26.47 -4.85
CA ASP A 122 -10.15 25.84 -4.68
C ASP A 122 -9.27 26.67 -3.74
N SER A 123 -8.43 25.99 -2.98
CA SER A 123 -7.50 26.61 -2.06
C SER A 123 -6.24 25.79 -2.00
N PHE A 124 -5.10 26.47 -2.13
CA PHE A 124 -3.87 25.86 -1.68
C PHE A 124 -3.90 25.82 -0.15
N MET A 125 -3.62 24.65 0.44
CA MET A 125 -3.61 24.48 1.89
C MET A 125 -2.29 23.88 2.32
N ILE A 126 -1.72 24.42 3.40
CA ILE A 126 -0.62 23.79 4.13
C ILE A 126 -1.16 23.35 5.49
N VAL A 127 -1.09 22.05 5.78
CA VAL A 127 -1.48 21.49 7.08
C VAL A 127 -0.22 21.17 7.86
N SER A 128 -0.22 21.56 9.13
CA SER A 128 0.91 21.30 10.00
C SER A 128 0.53 20.85 11.41
N ARG A 129 1.42 20.08 12.03
CA ARG A 129 1.39 19.68 13.43
C ARG A 129 2.51 20.43 14.16
N ILE A 130 2.16 21.42 14.97
CA ILE A 130 3.13 22.35 15.55
C ILE A 130 3.03 22.35 17.09
N GLU A 131 4.17 22.27 17.79
CA GLU A 131 4.22 22.42 19.25
C GLU A 131 3.98 23.88 19.65
N ASP A 132 3.30 24.14 20.78
CA ASP A 132 3.00 25.50 21.25
C ASP A 132 4.26 26.39 21.39
N ALA A 133 5.42 25.79 21.71
CA ALA A 133 6.68 26.51 21.83
C ALA A 133 7.15 27.17 20.53
N VAL A 134 6.76 26.62 19.37
CA VAL A 134 7.15 27.12 18.04
C VAL A 134 6.41 28.42 17.69
N LEU A 135 5.16 28.58 18.12
CA LEU A 135 4.35 29.76 17.77
C LEU A 135 4.28 30.80 18.90
N ARG A 136 4.79 30.48 20.09
CA ARG A 136 4.67 31.34 21.28
C ARG A 136 5.14 32.78 21.05
N HIS A 137 6.25 32.98 20.33
CA HIS A 137 6.78 34.32 20.05
C HIS A 137 5.88 35.16 19.13
N LEU A 138 4.96 34.52 18.41
CA LEU A 138 3.96 35.19 17.55
C LEU A 138 2.65 35.48 18.29
N SER A 139 2.56 35.19 19.60
CA SER A 139 1.37 35.47 20.41
C SER A 139 0.05 35.02 19.74
N PRO A 140 -0.15 33.71 19.50
CA PRO A 140 -1.34 33.20 18.83
C PRO A 140 -2.60 33.55 19.61
N VAL A 141 -3.59 34.14 18.92
CA VAL A 141 -4.90 34.51 19.49
C VAL A 141 -5.99 33.71 18.79
N ASP A 142 -6.69 32.87 19.56
CA ASP A 142 -7.92 32.23 19.13
C ASP A 142 -9.05 33.27 19.00
N LYS A 143 -9.64 33.38 17.81
CA LYS A 143 -10.74 34.31 17.49
C LYS A 143 -12.11 33.67 17.59
N GLY A 144 -12.17 32.41 18.01
CA GLY A 144 -13.39 31.64 18.16
C GLY A 144 -13.67 30.70 16.97
N PRO A 145 -14.79 29.96 17.06
CA PRO A 145 -15.12 28.92 16.10
C PRO A 145 -15.49 29.51 14.73
N LYS A 146 -15.04 28.84 13.67
CA LYS A 146 -15.46 29.08 12.31
C LYS A 146 -16.85 28.49 12.11
N ALA A 147 -17.77 29.31 11.61
CA ALA A 147 -19.15 28.91 11.42
C ALA A 147 -19.27 27.67 10.52
N GLY A 148 -20.02 26.67 11.00
CA GLY A 148 -20.28 25.43 10.27
C GLY A 148 -19.15 24.40 10.27
N THR A 149 -18.07 24.61 11.05
CA THR A 149 -16.95 23.65 11.17
C THR A 149 -16.57 23.40 12.63
N GLN A 150 -15.66 22.44 12.87
CA GLN A 150 -15.03 22.16 14.18
C GLN A 150 -13.66 22.85 14.32
N LEU A 151 -13.48 23.98 13.60
CA LEU A 151 -12.20 24.67 13.52
C LEU A 151 -12.31 26.04 14.16
N HIS A 152 -11.22 26.51 14.72
CA HIS A 152 -11.09 27.86 15.27
C HIS A 152 -10.25 28.73 14.35
N THR A 153 -10.66 29.99 14.17
CA THR A 153 -9.84 30.98 13.46
C THR A 153 -8.75 31.49 14.39
N VAL A 154 -7.49 31.45 13.96
CA VAL A 154 -6.35 31.92 14.74
C VAL A 154 -5.72 33.14 14.07
N GLN A 155 -5.29 34.09 14.88
CA GLN A 155 -4.47 35.22 14.45
C GLN A 155 -3.07 35.11 15.04
N LEU A 156 -2.05 35.28 14.20
CA LEU A 156 -0.65 35.40 14.62
C LEU A 156 -0.18 36.86 14.52
N THR A 157 0.67 37.29 15.45
CA THR A 157 1.32 38.60 15.44
C THR A 157 2.63 38.50 14.65
N GLU A 158 2.56 38.79 13.35
CA GLU A 158 3.70 38.68 12.43
C GLU A 158 4.24 40.05 12.00
N THR A 159 5.55 40.10 11.70
CA THR A 159 6.22 41.23 11.07
C THR A 159 6.89 40.79 9.77
N ASN A 160 7.60 41.70 9.11
CA ASN A 160 8.43 41.31 7.97
C ASN A 160 9.63 40.44 8.37
N ALA A 161 10.04 40.46 9.65
CA ALA A 161 11.20 39.74 10.16
C ALA A 161 10.84 38.49 11.00
N SER A 162 9.66 38.46 11.61
CA SER A 162 9.22 37.40 12.52
C SER A 162 7.84 36.89 12.10
N GLY A 163 7.68 35.57 11.97
CA GLY A 163 6.43 34.98 11.47
C GLY A 163 6.61 33.54 11.01
N VAL A 164 5.54 32.97 10.46
CA VAL A 164 5.57 31.72 9.69
C VAL A 164 5.64 32.08 8.21
N PHE A 165 6.73 31.69 7.56
CA PHE A 165 7.03 32.03 6.19
C PHE A 165 6.75 30.82 5.32
N PHE A 166 5.82 30.98 4.38
CA PHE A 166 5.51 29.97 3.36
C PHE A 166 6.08 30.42 2.04
N LEU A 167 6.98 29.61 1.50
CA LEU A 167 7.74 29.90 0.29
C LEU A 167 7.40 28.87 -0.78
N LEU A 168 7.06 29.36 -1.96
CA LEU A 168 6.96 28.56 -3.17
C LEU A 168 8.28 28.69 -3.92
N VAL A 169 9.00 27.58 -4.01
CA VAL A 169 10.34 27.53 -4.61
C VAL A 169 10.24 26.78 -5.93
N PRO A 170 10.48 27.44 -7.09
CA PRO A 170 10.56 26.74 -8.36
C PRO A 170 11.72 25.74 -8.35
N ARG A 171 11.59 24.62 -9.07
CA ARG A 171 12.63 23.58 -9.14
C ARG A 171 14.04 24.12 -9.45
N ALA A 172 14.14 25.12 -10.33
CA ALA A 172 15.42 25.75 -10.69
C ALA A 172 16.14 26.46 -9.53
N GLN A 173 15.44 26.76 -8.44
CA GLN A 173 15.95 27.47 -7.26
C GLN A 173 16.08 26.55 -6.03
N ARG A 174 15.84 25.25 -6.19
CA ARG A 174 15.79 24.26 -5.10
C ARG A 174 17.08 24.19 -4.29
N ALA A 175 18.22 24.09 -4.98
CA ALA A 175 19.52 23.95 -4.34
C ALA A 175 19.86 25.17 -3.45
N GLN A 176 19.44 26.37 -3.85
CA GLN A 176 19.73 27.60 -3.12
C GLN A 176 18.69 27.93 -2.03
N ASN A 177 17.48 27.37 -2.08
CA ASN A 177 16.37 27.83 -1.23
C ASN A 177 15.53 26.73 -0.58
N THR A 178 15.35 25.55 -1.19
CA THR A 178 14.55 24.48 -0.60
C THR A 178 15.34 23.70 0.45
N GLU A 179 16.57 23.29 0.14
CA GLU A 179 17.33 22.33 0.97
C GLU A 179 18.28 23.01 1.98
N VAL A 180 18.31 24.36 2.00
CA VAL A 180 19.24 25.12 2.85
C VAL A 180 18.84 25.11 4.33
N LYS A 181 19.86 25.10 5.21
CA LYS A 181 19.69 25.12 6.68
C LYS A 181 19.58 26.54 7.25
N THR A 182 19.66 27.55 6.39
CA THR A 182 19.52 28.98 6.72
C THR A 182 18.16 29.48 6.23
N PRO A 183 17.71 30.68 6.67
CA PRO A 183 16.54 31.31 6.07
C PRO A 183 16.70 31.41 4.55
N ALA A 184 15.70 30.94 3.80
CA ALA A 184 15.71 31.03 2.34
C ALA A 184 15.53 32.47 1.86
N LEU A 185 16.12 32.79 0.71
CA LEU A 185 15.96 34.09 0.07
C LEU A 185 14.63 34.11 -0.70
N TYR A 186 13.94 35.24 -0.71
CA TYR A 186 12.70 35.42 -1.45
C TYR A 186 12.55 36.86 -1.96
N GLY A 187 11.68 37.06 -2.95
CA GLY A 187 11.41 38.37 -3.55
C GLY A 187 12.16 38.61 -4.85
N ALA A 188 12.23 39.89 -5.26
CA ALA A 188 12.73 40.29 -6.58
C ALA A 188 14.14 39.73 -6.85
N GLY A 189 14.31 39.11 -8.02
CA GLY A 189 15.59 38.51 -8.46
C GLY A 189 15.87 37.09 -7.94
N THR A 190 15.09 36.57 -6.98
CA THR A 190 15.31 35.21 -6.44
C THR A 190 14.50 34.12 -7.15
N GLY A 191 13.39 34.49 -7.78
CA GLY A 191 12.41 33.53 -8.32
C GLY A 191 11.58 32.79 -7.25
N VAL A 192 11.85 33.00 -5.96
CA VAL A 192 11.11 32.41 -4.84
C VAL A 192 10.03 33.36 -4.37
N ILE A 193 8.81 32.81 -4.19
CA ILE A 193 7.62 33.59 -3.85
C ILE A 193 7.26 33.33 -2.39
N ARG A 194 7.22 34.38 -1.58
CA ARG A 194 6.58 34.31 -0.25
C ARG A 194 5.09 34.54 -0.40
N ILE A 195 4.30 33.60 0.08
CA ILE A 195 2.85 33.73 0.20
C ILE A 195 2.46 33.87 1.67
N LYS A 196 1.35 34.56 1.93
CA LYS A 196 0.77 34.71 3.27
C LYS A 196 -0.61 34.06 3.29
N PRO A 197 -0.99 33.36 4.35
CA PRO A 197 -2.30 32.72 4.42
C PRO A 197 -3.41 33.77 4.40
N SER A 198 -4.46 33.51 3.65
CA SER A 198 -5.72 34.28 3.71
C SER A 198 -6.43 34.04 5.04
N GLU A 199 -6.27 32.83 5.60
CA GLU A 199 -6.88 32.40 6.85
C GLU A 199 -5.98 31.36 7.54
N ILE A 200 -5.90 31.42 8.88
CA ILE A 200 -5.23 30.40 9.70
C ILE A 200 -6.31 29.74 10.56
N LEU A 201 -6.41 28.43 10.43
CA LEU A 201 -7.35 27.60 11.17
C LEU A 201 -6.59 26.67 12.10
N MET A 202 -7.19 26.37 13.23
CA MET A 202 -6.70 25.38 14.18
C MET A 202 -7.81 24.37 14.44
N HIS A 203 -7.47 23.09 14.49
CA HIS A 203 -8.43 22.08 14.93
C HIS A 203 -8.74 22.27 16.41
N ASP A 204 -9.98 21.99 16.77
CA ASP A 204 -10.32 21.75 18.17
C ASP A 204 -9.44 20.64 18.76
N GLU A 205 -9.19 20.74 20.06
CA GLU A 205 -8.73 19.63 20.88
C GLU A 205 -9.91 19.13 21.71
N PRO A 206 -10.74 18.20 21.18
CA PRO A 206 -11.83 17.61 21.94
C PRO A 206 -11.37 17.12 23.31
N ALA A 207 -12.26 17.20 24.31
CA ALA A 207 -11.97 16.77 25.67
C ALA A 207 -11.50 15.31 25.73
N ASP A 208 -11.99 14.47 24.82
CA ASP A 208 -11.66 13.05 24.71
C ASP A 208 -10.41 12.74 23.85
N MET A 209 -9.74 13.74 23.30
CA MET A 209 -8.48 13.53 22.57
C MET A 209 -7.39 12.96 23.52
N PRO A 210 -6.72 11.84 23.15
CA PRO A 210 -5.66 11.23 23.94
C PRO A 210 -4.48 12.17 24.19
N ALA A 211 -3.87 12.09 25.38
CA ALA A 211 -2.74 12.94 25.76
C ALA A 211 -1.55 12.82 24.81
N ALA A 212 -1.27 11.62 24.30
CA ALA A 212 -0.18 11.40 23.35
C ALA A 212 -0.36 12.14 22.01
N LEU A 213 -1.59 12.50 21.63
CA LEU A 213 -1.90 13.25 20.40
C LEU A 213 -1.94 14.77 20.63
N LYS A 214 -1.90 15.23 21.89
CA LYS A 214 -1.91 16.66 22.28
C LYS A 214 -0.52 17.31 22.28
N ALA A 215 0.54 16.56 21.96
CA ALA A 215 1.91 17.10 21.93
C ALA A 215 2.10 18.24 20.92
N ARG A 216 1.28 18.24 19.86
CA ARG A 216 1.23 19.24 18.79
C ARG A 216 -0.22 19.64 18.54
N LYS A 217 -0.41 20.84 17.99
CA LYS A 217 -1.69 21.33 17.48
C LYS A 217 -1.73 21.25 15.97
N THR A 218 -2.91 20.97 15.43
CA THR A 218 -3.10 20.92 13.98
C THR A 218 -3.52 22.30 13.47
N TYR A 219 -2.68 22.91 12.65
CA TYR A 219 -2.95 24.18 11.97
C TYR A 219 -3.16 23.97 10.48
N ARG A 220 -4.16 24.64 9.90
CA ARG A 220 -4.35 24.77 8.46
C ARG A 220 -4.09 26.22 8.05
N PHE A 221 -3.11 26.41 7.18
CA PHE A 221 -2.82 27.67 6.55
C PHE A 221 -3.47 27.65 5.17
N VAL A 222 -4.52 28.46 4.99
CA VAL A 222 -5.35 28.46 3.78
C VAL A 222 -4.96 29.63 2.91
N PHE A 223 -4.63 29.35 1.65
CA PHE A 223 -4.26 30.33 0.63
C PHE A 223 -5.32 30.31 -0.46
N ARG A 224 -6.20 31.32 -0.46
CA ARG A 224 -7.29 31.43 -1.44
C ARG A 224 -6.83 32.17 -2.69
N GLN A 225 -7.77 32.36 -3.61
CA GLN A 225 -7.56 33.02 -4.89
C GLN A 225 -6.93 34.42 -4.76
N ASP A 226 -7.24 35.17 -3.71
CA ASP A 226 -6.66 36.49 -3.44
C ASP A 226 -5.12 36.47 -3.32
N VAL A 227 -4.57 35.37 -2.79
CA VAL A 227 -3.13 35.16 -2.65
C VAL A 227 -2.57 34.42 -3.87
N MET A 228 -3.25 33.37 -4.31
CA MET A 228 -2.72 32.45 -5.31
C MET A 228 -2.87 32.93 -6.76
N ALA A 229 -3.73 33.92 -7.04
CA ALA A 229 -3.91 34.45 -8.40
C ALA A 229 -2.60 35.04 -8.99
N ALA A 230 -1.74 35.59 -8.14
CA ALA A 230 -0.46 36.18 -8.54
C ALA A 230 0.67 35.16 -8.73
N VAL A 231 0.50 33.92 -8.28
CA VAL A 231 1.50 32.85 -8.43
C VAL A 231 1.47 32.36 -9.87
N ALA A 232 2.60 32.27 -10.57
CA ALA A 232 2.63 31.74 -11.93
C ALA A 232 2.20 30.26 -11.97
N SER A 233 1.69 29.79 -13.11
CA SER A 233 1.45 28.36 -13.28
C SER A 233 2.79 27.61 -13.29
N GLY A 234 2.81 26.44 -12.66
CA GLY A 234 4.06 25.71 -12.44
C GLY A 234 4.00 24.73 -11.29
N LEU A 235 5.05 23.91 -11.16
CA LEU A 235 5.26 22.98 -10.06
C LEU A 235 6.31 23.57 -9.11
N TYR A 236 5.97 23.63 -7.82
CA TYR A 236 6.79 24.27 -6.80
C TYR A 236 7.07 23.30 -5.65
N ASP A 237 8.28 23.40 -5.10
CA ASP A 237 8.50 22.94 -3.74
C ASP A 237 7.80 23.91 -2.78
N VAL A 238 7.32 23.37 -1.67
CA VAL A 238 6.74 24.17 -0.58
C VAL A 238 7.73 24.14 0.57
N ARG A 239 8.13 25.31 1.06
CA ARG A 239 8.99 25.44 2.24
C ARG A 239 8.31 26.28 3.30
N MET A 240 8.19 25.73 4.51
CA MET A 240 7.73 26.40 5.71
C MET A 240 8.93 26.75 6.58
N GLU A 241 9.00 27.98 7.06
CA GLU A 241 9.98 28.41 8.05
C GLU A 241 9.30 29.18 9.16
N VAL A 242 9.74 28.98 10.40
CA VAL A 242 9.34 29.85 11.50
C VAL A 242 10.51 30.75 11.81
N ARG A 243 10.31 32.07 11.69
CA ARG A 243 11.37 33.07 11.86
C ARG A 243 11.13 33.93 13.10
N ALA A 244 12.25 34.31 13.73
CA ALA A 244 12.34 35.37 14.73
C ALA A 244 13.51 36.28 14.33
N ASP A 245 13.23 37.56 14.11
CA ASP A 245 14.21 38.59 13.74
C ASP A 245 15.08 38.20 12.53
N ASN A 246 14.43 37.72 11.46
CA ASN A 246 15.01 37.21 10.21
C ASN A 246 15.87 35.94 10.33
N ALA A 247 16.05 35.38 11.53
CA ALA A 247 16.68 34.08 11.73
C ALA A 247 15.63 32.96 11.84
N LEU A 248 16.02 31.72 11.51
CA LEU A 248 15.19 30.56 11.81
C LEU A 248 15.07 30.42 13.32
N LEU A 249 13.83 30.35 13.81
CA LEU A 249 13.52 30.12 15.21
C LEU A 249 14.17 28.81 15.66
N GLN A 250 14.81 28.84 16.84
CA GLN A 250 15.39 27.66 17.46
C GLN A 250 14.45 27.15 18.56
N VAL A 251 14.05 25.88 18.47
CA VAL A 251 13.31 25.19 19.55
C VAL A 251 14.08 23.93 19.92
N GLY A 252 14.45 23.80 21.20
CA GLY A 252 15.29 22.69 21.65
C GLY A 252 16.66 22.63 20.95
N GLY A 253 17.20 23.78 20.55
CA GLY A 253 18.47 23.88 19.81
C GLY A 253 18.40 23.43 18.35
N LYS A 254 17.20 23.23 17.79
CA LYS A 254 17.00 22.88 16.38
C LYS A 254 16.27 24.01 15.64
N PRO A 255 16.71 24.36 14.41
CA PRO A 255 16.00 25.32 13.58
C PRO A 255 14.64 24.77 13.16
N VAL A 256 13.61 25.62 13.19
CA VAL A 256 12.26 25.23 12.79
C VAL A 256 12.01 25.62 11.33
N TYR A 257 12.24 24.67 10.44
CA TYR A 257 11.88 24.75 9.03
C TYR A 257 11.60 23.34 8.48
N GLU A 258 10.84 23.28 7.39
CA GLU A 258 10.51 22.05 6.70
C GLU A 258 10.17 22.34 5.25
N TYR A 259 10.30 21.33 4.40
CA TYR A 259 9.98 21.49 2.98
C TYR A 259 9.51 20.18 2.37
N GLN A 260 8.75 20.32 1.29
CA GLN A 260 8.26 19.21 0.48
C GLN A 260 8.51 19.53 -1.00
N TYR A 261 9.12 18.58 -1.70
CA TYR A 261 9.42 18.72 -3.12
C TYR A 261 8.16 18.59 -3.96
N ASN A 262 8.06 19.37 -5.04
CA ASN A 262 6.97 19.23 -6.03
C ASN A 262 5.56 19.23 -5.41
N ALA A 263 5.38 19.89 -4.26
CA ALA A 263 4.23 19.68 -3.39
C ALA A 263 3.00 20.50 -3.79
N VAL A 264 3.15 21.51 -4.66
CA VAL A 264 2.00 22.22 -5.23
C VAL A 264 2.17 22.44 -6.72
N ARG A 265 1.12 22.10 -7.47
CA ARG A 265 0.99 22.39 -8.89
C ARG A 265 -0.08 23.46 -9.08
N VAL A 266 0.32 24.60 -9.65
CA VAL A 266 -0.57 25.71 -9.96
C VAL A 266 -0.97 25.64 -11.43
N PHE A 267 -2.27 25.58 -11.69
CA PHE A 267 -2.88 25.61 -13.03
C PHE A 267 -3.55 26.96 -13.28
N ASP A 268 -3.36 27.52 -14.49
CA ASP A 268 -4.08 28.73 -14.89
C ASP A 268 -5.58 28.47 -15.11
N ARG A 269 -5.92 27.27 -15.59
CA ARG A 269 -7.29 26.78 -15.76
C ARG A 269 -7.31 25.27 -15.56
N GLU A 270 -8.41 24.78 -15.02
CA GLU A 270 -8.73 23.35 -15.03
C GLU A 270 -9.23 22.98 -16.43
N THR A 271 -8.87 21.77 -16.88
CA THR A 271 -9.44 21.18 -18.09
C THR A 271 -10.23 19.95 -17.69
N GLU A 272 -11.47 19.83 -18.17
CA GLU A 272 -12.26 18.62 -17.94
C GLU A 272 -11.70 17.42 -18.72
N GLU A 273 -10.91 17.67 -19.77
CA GLU A 273 -10.21 16.63 -20.51
C GLU A 273 -8.70 16.82 -20.32
N TYR A 274 -8.00 15.74 -20.00
CA TYR A 274 -6.60 15.76 -19.64
C TYR A 274 -5.95 14.39 -19.84
N THR A 275 -4.63 14.36 -19.76
CA THR A 275 -3.88 13.11 -19.62
C THR A 275 -3.33 12.98 -18.22
N ALA A 276 -3.23 11.74 -17.74
CA ALA A 276 -2.51 11.39 -16.52
C ALA A 276 -1.56 10.24 -16.85
N LEU A 277 -0.41 10.18 -16.20
CA LEU A 277 0.49 9.02 -16.32
C LEU A 277 0.18 8.02 -15.23
N ASN A 278 0.29 6.74 -15.54
CA ASN A 278 0.19 5.64 -14.60
C ASN A 278 1.46 4.79 -14.67
N VAL A 279 2.05 4.57 -13.51
CA VAL A 279 3.25 3.78 -13.28
C VAL A 279 2.94 2.83 -12.12
N THR A 280 3.50 1.62 -12.11
CA THR A 280 3.37 0.70 -10.98
C THR A 280 4.59 -0.21 -10.87
N ASP A 281 4.77 -0.89 -9.74
CA ASP A 281 5.82 -1.90 -9.55
C ASP A 281 7.21 -1.39 -9.96
N THR A 282 7.65 -0.26 -9.39
CA THR A 282 9.03 0.20 -9.62
C THR A 282 10.02 -0.63 -8.81
N GLN A 283 9.57 -1.19 -7.69
CA GLN A 283 10.26 -2.12 -6.81
C GLN A 283 11.73 -1.75 -6.58
N VAL A 284 11.98 -0.48 -6.24
CA VAL A 284 13.35 0.05 -6.13
C VAL A 284 14.11 -0.71 -5.05
N SER A 285 15.24 -1.31 -5.45
CA SER A 285 16.16 -2.01 -4.56
C SER A 285 17.57 -1.45 -4.70
N ILE A 286 18.25 -1.28 -3.57
CA ILE A 286 19.62 -0.74 -3.47
C ILE A 286 20.73 -1.79 -3.54
N GLY A 287 20.40 -3.06 -3.83
CA GLY A 287 21.41 -4.12 -3.95
C GLY A 287 21.98 -4.24 -5.37
N ASP A 288 23.30 -4.42 -5.49
CA ASP A 288 24.06 -4.45 -6.76
C ASP A 288 23.46 -5.36 -7.86
N LEU A 289 22.76 -6.43 -7.48
CA LEU A 289 22.14 -7.38 -8.42
C LEU A 289 20.80 -6.93 -8.99
N TYR A 290 20.13 -5.95 -8.36
CA TYR A 290 18.75 -5.54 -8.68
C TYR A 290 18.63 -4.07 -9.08
N ASP A 291 19.64 -3.25 -8.80
CA ASP A 291 19.69 -1.82 -9.17
C ASP A 291 19.36 -1.60 -10.66
N GLY A 292 20.06 -2.31 -11.55
CA GLY A 292 19.85 -2.23 -12.99
C GLY A 292 18.46 -2.69 -13.49
N LYS A 293 17.72 -3.45 -12.67
CA LYS A 293 16.35 -3.90 -12.99
C LYS A 293 15.27 -2.98 -12.44
N THR A 294 15.61 -2.10 -11.50
CA THR A 294 14.64 -1.37 -10.69
C THR A 294 14.93 0.13 -10.67
N LEU A 295 15.88 0.59 -9.84
CA LEU A 295 16.25 2.00 -9.72
C LEU A 295 16.67 2.60 -11.06
N ALA A 296 17.51 1.93 -11.85
CA ALA A 296 17.88 2.41 -13.17
C ALA A 296 16.66 2.62 -14.08
N LYS A 297 15.60 1.82 -13.92
CA LYS A 297 14.35 1.94 -14.70
C LYS A 297 13.48 3.08 -14.23
N LEU A 298 13.51 3.39 -12.93
CA LEU A 298 12.92 4.60 -12.41
C LEU A 298 13.66 5.84 -12.93
N ASP A 299 14.99 5.82 -12.98
CA ASP A 299 15.80 6.91 -13.51
C ASP A 299 15.54 7.12 -15.01
N ASP A 300 15.52 6.06 -15.82
CA ASP A 300 15.13 6.11 -17.24
C ASP A 300 13.76 6.81 -17.38
N PHE A 301 12.76 6.41 -16.58
CA PHE A 301 11.41 6.99 -16.60
C PHE A 301 11.43 8.49 -16.27
N VAL A 302 12.12 8.88 -15.19
CA VAL A 302 12.25 10.28 -14.76
C VAL A 302 12.93 11.11 -15.85
N TYR A 303 14.00 10.60 -16.46
CA TYR A 303 14.67 11.26 -17.57
C TYR A 303 13.72 11.45 -18.76
N PHE A 304 13.03 10.38 -19.18
CA PHE A 304 12.13 10.43 -20.32
C PHE A 304 11.00 11.43 -20.11
N VAL A 305 10.30 11.39 -18.97
CA VAL A 305 9.21 12.32 -18.66
C VAL A 305 9.68 13.77 -18.71
N ASN A 306 10.90 14.04 -18.27
CA ASN A 306 11.46 15.39 -18.24
C ASN A 306 11.92 15.91 -19.60
N THR A 307 12.27 15.04 -20.55
CA THR A 307 12.93 15.41 -21.81
C THR A 307 12.10 15.12 -23.05
N THR A 308 11.04 14.32 -22.92
CA THR A 308 10.26 13.85 -24.07
C THR A 308 9.54 14.99 -24.81
N PRO A 309 9.52 14.98 -26.15
CA PRO A 309 8.70 15.88 -26.95
C PRO A 309 7.23 15.44 -26.99
N ASN A 310 6.88 14.26 -26.47
CA ASN A 310 5.52 13.75 -26.52
C ASN A 310 4.57 14.65 -25.71
N THR A 311 3.60 15.27 -26.39
CA THR A 311 2.69 16.25 -25.78
C THR A 311 1.79 15.63 -24.72
N ASN A 312 1.33 14.39 -24.91
CA ASN A 312 0.45 13.70 -23.96
C ASN A 312 1.17 13.39 -22.64
N VAL A 313 2.48 13.17 -22.70
CA VAL A 313 3.32 12.97 -21.50
C VAL A 313 3.65 14.30 -20.86
N ARG A 314 4.19 15.26 -21.63
CA ARG A 314 4.63 16.57 -21.13
C ARG A 314 3.51 17.42 -20.52
N GLN A 315 2.28 17.27 -21.02
CA GLN A 315 1.11 18.03 -20.57
C GLN A 315 0.24 17.25 -19.57
N ALA A 316 0.66 16.06 -19.14
CA ALA A 316 -0.11 15.31 -18.17
C ALA A 316 -0.30 16.12 -16.88
N ALA A 317 -1.51 16.05 -16.31
CA ALA A 317 -1.89 16.81 -15.12
C ALA A 317 -1.11 16.34 -13.89
N PHE A 318 -0.94 15.02 -13.77
CA PHE A 318 -0.22 14.34 -12.71
C PHE A 318 0.19 12.93 -13.15
N ILE A 319 1.01 12.28 -12.32
CA ILE A 319 1.40 10.86 -12.42
C ILE A 319 0.80 10.13 -11.22
N THR A 320 0.30 8.92 -11.39
CA THR A 320 -0.01 8.01 -10.28
C THR A 320 1.01 6.87 -10.27
N PHE A 321 1.59 6.58 -9.10
CA PHE A 321 2.35 5.36 -8.86
C PHE A 321 1.47 4.41 -8.05
N ASN A 322 1.12 3.27 -8.62
CA ASN A 322 0.09 2.38 -8.09
C ASN A 322 0.64 1.27 -7.17
N GLY A 323 1.58 1.60 -6.30
CA GLY A 323 2.15 0.68 -5.32
C GLY A 323 3.46 0.04 -5.75
N ASP A 324 4.09 -0.63 -4.78
CA ASP A 324 5.38 -1.30 -4.89
C ASP A 324 6.46 -0.33 -5.38
N LEU A 325 6.54 0.82 -4.71
CA LEU A 325 7.57 1.80 -4.94
C LEU A 325 8.92 1.26 -4.47
N HIS A 326 8.92 0.72 -3.26
CA HIS A 326 10.01 -0.02 -2.63
C HIS A 326 10.07 -1.47 -3.10
N ASN A 327 11.24 -2.09 -3.04
CA ASN A 327 11.33 -3.56 -3.05
C ASN A 327 11.15 -4.15 -1.64
N GLY A 328 11.33 -3.34 -0.59
CA GLY A 328 11.21 -3.80 0.80
C GLY A 328 12.36 -4.71 1.22
N GLY A 329 13.52 -4.59 0.56
CA GLY A 329 14.70 -5.43 0.79
C GLY A 329 15.44 -5.74 -0.50
N SER A 330 16.68 -6.20 -0.39
CA SER A 330 17.38 -6.84 -1.51
C SER A 330 17.40 -8.35 -1.32
N PRO A 331 17.27 -9.15 -2.39
CA PRO A 331 17.40 -10.61 -2.31
C PRO A 331 18.70 -11.12 -1.65
N GLY A 332 19.81 -10.38 -1.78
CA GLY A 332 21.07 -10.74 -1.11
C GLY A 332 21.21 -10.18 0.30
N GLY A 333 20.31 -9.27 0.70
CA GLY A 333 20.43 -8.45 1.91
C GLY A 333 19.88 -9.14 3.15
N PHE A 334 20.60 -10.14 3.69
CA PHE A 334 20.13 -10.89 4.88
C PHE A 334 20.73 -10.42 6.20
N ARG A 335 21.87 -9.72 6.21
CA ARG A 335 22.54 -9.35 7.46
C ARG A 335 21.75 -8.28 8.20
N GLN A 336 21.87 -8.27 9.53
CA GLN A 336 21.11 -7.36 10.39
C GLN A 336 21.19 -5.90 9.94
N ARG A 337 22.40 -5.39 9.64
CA ARG A 337 22.59 -3.98 9.25
C ARG A 337 21.86 -3.62 7.94
N TYR A 338 21.88 -4.50 6.93
CA TYR A 338 21.20 -4.26 5.65
C TYR A 338 19.69 -4.25 5.81
N VAL A 339 19.15 -5.27 6.49
CA VAL A 339 17.70 -5.40 6.73
C VAL A 339 17.17 -4.20 7.51
N ALA A 340 17.93 -3.75 8.50
CA ALA A 340 17.50 -2.71 9.39
C ALA A 340 17.44 -1.31 8.73
N THR A 341 18.27 -1.03 7.71
CA THR A 341 18.29 0.28 7.01
C THR A 341 17.60 0.25 5.64
N THR A 342 17.09 -0.90 5.20
CA THR A 342 16.54 -1.13 3.87
C THR A 342 15.60 -0.03 3.39
N TYR A 343 14.53 0.24 4.16
CA TYR A 343 13.51 1.21 3.75
C TYR A 343 14.06 2.65 3.71
N ALA A 344 14.97 3.02 4.61
CA ALA A 344 15.57 4.35 4.61
C ALA A 344 16.49 4.57 3.39
N GLU A 345 17.29 3.56 3.04
CA GLU A 345 18.20 3.65 1.89
C GLU A 345 17.46 3.57 0.54
N GLU A 346 16.44 2.71 0.42
CA GLU A 346 15.57 2.70 -0.76
C GLU A 346 14.84 4.05 -0.87
N ALA A 347 14.31 4.58 0.23
CA ALA A 347 13.61 5.86 0.23
C ALA A 347 14.52 7.01 -0.19
N LYS A 348 15.80 6.98 0.20
CA LYS A 348 16.80 7.95 -0.23
C LYS A 348 16.91 8.04 -1.74
N VAL A 349 17.11 6.91 -2.41
CA VAL A 349 17.29 6.88 -3.86
C VAL A 349 15.97 7.17 -4.60
N ILE A 350 14.84 6.71 -4.07
CA ILE A 350 13.50 7.01 -4.60
C ILE A 350 13.22 8.51 -4.55
N VAL A 351 13.41 9.16 -3.39
CA VAL A 351 13.20 10.61 -3.24
C VAL A 351 14.15 11.40 -4.15
N ALA A 352 15.40 10.95 -4.28
CA ALA A 352 16.38 11.56 -5.18
C ALA A 352 15.94 11.54 -6.65
N ALA A 353 15.33 10.43 -7.11
CA ALA A 353 14.77 10.32 -8.45
C ALA A 353 13.47 11.14 -8.61
N LEU A 354 12.47 10.88 -7.76
CA LEU A 354 11.12 11.44 -7.90
C LEU A 354 11.06 12.96 -7.75
N LYS A 355 11.93 13.57 -6.91
CA LYS A 355 11.98 15.04 -6.79
C LYS A 355 12.34 15.72 -8.12
N ASN A 356 12.95 15.00 -9.06
CA ASN A 356 13.35 15.56 -10.36
C ASN A 356 12.23 15.55 -11.41
N LEU A 357 11.08 14.93 -11.16
CA LEU A 357 9.96 14.98 -12.10
C LEU A 357 9.45 16.42 -12.30
N THR A 358 9.00 16.72 -13.52
CA THR A 358 8.37 18.00 -13.91
C THR A 358 6.85 18.02 -13.70
N ILE A 359 6.28 16.88 -13.29
CA ILE A 359 4.85 16.63 -13.14
C ILE A 359 4.60 16.17 -11.69
N PRO A 360 3.55 16.66 -10.99
CA PRO A 360 3.22 16.21 -9.64
C PRO A 360 2.83 14.72 -9.62
N ILE A 361 3.06 14.05 -8.49
CA ILE A 361 2.84 12.60 -8.36
C ILE A 361 1.88 12.28 -7.21
N PHE A 362 1.04 11.27 -7.37
CA PHE A 362 0.26 10.67 -6.30
C PHE A 362 0.71 9.23 -6.09
N LEU A 363 1.05 8.87 -4.86
CA LEU A 363 1.58 7.55 -4.52
C LEU A 363 0.50 6.69 -3.85
N THR A 364 0.32 5.47 -4.33
CA THR A 364 -0.54 4.41 -3.75
C THR A 364 0.36 3.40 -3.06
N VAL A 365 -0.07 2.83 -1.94
CA VAL A 365 0.70 1.83 -1.18
C VAL A 365 0.53 0.43 -1.79
N GLY A 366 1.64 -0.26 -2.07
CA GLY A 366 1.69 -1.70 -2.39
C GLY A 366 2.17 -2.56 -1.22
N ASN A 367 2.30 -3.86 -1.45
CA ASN A 367 2.75 -4.78 -0.40
C ASN A 367 4.24 -4.61 -0.07
N HIS A 368 5.09 -4.38 -1.07
CA HIS A 368 6.53 -4.16 -0.85
C HIS A 368 6.83 -2.83 -0.15
N ASP A 369 5.89 -1.89 -0.16
CA ASP A 369 6.00 -0.64 0.60
C ASP A 369 5.74 -0.83 2.10
N GLY A 370 5.16 -1.97 2.49
CA GLY A 370 4.60 -2.19 3.81
C GLY A 370 5.15 -3.39 4.57
N TYR A 371 6.30 -3.98 4.23
CA TYR A 371 6.86 -5.07 5.03
C TYR A 371 7.34 -4.61 6.41
N VAL A 372 7.34 -5.55 7.36
CA VAL A 372 7.68 -5.30 8.77
C VAL A 372 8.74 -6.28 9.25
N ALA A 373 9.64 -5.82 10.12
CA ALA A 373 10.50 -6.72 10.88
C ALA A 373 10.45 -6.39 12.38
N THR A 374 10.20 -7.40 13.20
CA THR A 374 10.13 -7.32 14.67
C THR A 374 11.50 -7.49 15.36
N GLY A 375 12.56 -7.80 14.60
CA GLY A 375 13.92 -7.99 15.13
C GLY A 375 14.29 -9.41 15.53
N HIS A 376 13.43 -10.41 15.27
CA HIS A 376 13.77 -11.83 15.47
C HIS A 376 14.80 -12.32 14.44
N VAL A 377 16.08 -12.02 14.69
CA VAL A 377 17.18 -12.34 13.78
C VAL A 377 17.28 -13.85 13.54
N PRO A 378 17.24 -14.31 12.28
CA PRO A 378 17.43 -15.71 11.94
C PRO A 378 18.74 -16.27 12.51
N SER A 379 18.73 -17.53 13.00
CA SER A 379 19.88 -18.13 13.67
C SER A 379 21.15 -18.18 12.82
N ALA A 380 21.01 -18.51 11.53
CA ALA A 380 22.12 -18.52 10.57
C ALA A 380 22.74 -17.12 10.40
N VAL A 381 21.90 -16.09 10.26
CA VAL A 381 22.33 -14.69 10.15
C VAL A 381 23.04 -14.25 11.42
N ARG A 382 22.47 -14.57 12.59
CA ARG A 382 23.07 -14.26 13.90
C ARG A 382 24.46 -14.87 14.05
N GLY A 383 24.65 -16.12 13.63
CA GLY A 383 25.95 -16.78 13.67
C GLY A 383 27.00 -16.08 12.80
N VAL A 384 26.64 -15.71 11.58
CA VAL A 384 27.52 -14.96 10.65
C VAL A 384 27.86 -13.58 11.20
N ASP A 385 26.86 -12.84 11.67
CA ASP A 385 27.04 -11.49 12.21
C ASP A 385 27.92 -11.49 13.45
N THR A 386 27.70 -12.45 14.37
CA THR A 386 28.53 -12.60 15.58
C THR A 386 29.98 -12.90 15.22
N ALA A 387 30.22 -13.72 14.19
CA ALA A 387 31.59 -14.08 13.76
C ALA A 387 32.39 -12.88 13.24
N VAL A 388 31.72 -11.83 12.77
CA VAL A 388 32.36 -10.57 12.34
C VAL A 388 32.14 -9.42 13.34
N GLY A 389 31.73 -9.74 14.56
CA GLY A 389 31.60 -8.79 15.67
C GLY A 389 30.34 -7.93 15.66
N THR A 390 29.35 -8.22 14.81
CA THR A 390 28.10 -7.45 14.70
C THR A 390 26.99 -8.06 15.57
N SER A 391 26.33 -7.24 16.39
CA SER A 391 25.15 -7.65 17.19
C SER A 391 23.91 -6.82 16.87
N LEU A 392 22.72 -7.32 17.26
CA LEU A 392 21.48 -6.55 17.10
C LEU A 392 21.49 -5.28 17.95
N GLU A 393 22.08 -5.36 19.14
CA GLU A 393 22.24 -4.22 20.05
C GLU A 393 23.09 -3.12 19.40
N GLU A 394 24.19 -3.50 18.76
CA GLU A 394 25.03 -2.57 18.00
C GLU A 394 24.27 -1.94 16.83
N VAL A 395 23.62 -2.75 15.98
CA VAL A 395 22.86 -2.25 14.81
C VAL A 395 21.76 -1.27 15.25
N VAL A 396 21.02 -1.61 16.31
CA VAL A 396 20.01 -0.72 16.87
C VAL A 396 20.65 0.48 17.59
N GLY A 397 21.83 0.32 18.19
CA GLY A 397 22.59 1.41 18.80
C GLY A 397 23.06 2.46 17.79
N GLU A 398 23.45 2.02 16.61
CA GLU A 398 23.87 2.85 15.47
C GLU A 398 22.70 3.57 14.79
N ALA A 399 21.49 3.03 14.91
CA ALA A 399 20.30 3.62 14.31
C ALA A 399 19.98 5.00 14.87
N SER A 400 20.08 6.03 14.04
CA SER A 400 19.71 7.40 14.40
C SER A 400 19.30 8.21 13.18
N PRO A 401 18.28 9.09 13.30
CA PRO A 401 17.37 9.22 14.44
C PRO A 401 16.36 8.06 14.51
N LYS A 402 15.96 7.68 15.74
CA LYS A 402 14.90 6.68 16.01
C LYS A 402 13.57 7.37 16.23
N ALA A 403 12.47 6.75 15.81
CA ALA A 403 11.15 7.34 16.00
C ALA A 403 10.57 7.01 17.38
N TRP A 404 10.93 5.87 17.97
CA TRP A 404 10.48 5.46 19.31
C TRP A 404 11.09 6.36 20.42
N PRO A 405 10.30 7.20 21.11
CA PRO A 405 10.80 8.07 22.17
C PRO A 405 11.18 7.24 23.40
N ASP A 406 12.27 7.61 24.06
CA ASP A 406 12.79 6.95 25.28
C ASP A 406 13.09 5.44 25.10
N PHE A 407 13.42 5.03 23.87
CA PHE A 407 13.79 3.66 23.55
C PHE A 407 14.96 3.16 24.41
N ARG A 408 14.81 1.97 25.01
CA ARG A 408 15.88 1.24 25.68
C ARG A 408 16.02 -0.15 25.07
N PHE A 409 17.25 -0.55 24.74
CA PHE A 409 17.49 -1.87 24.17
C PHE A 409 17.03 -3.00 25.11
N ALA A 410 17.12 -2.82 26.43
CA ALA A 410 16.61 -3.77 27.41
C ALA A 410 15.10 -4.04 27.26
N ASP A 411 14.30 -3.02 26.94
CA ASP A 411 12.85 -3.20 26.72
C ASP A 411 12.59 -3.98 25.42
N TYR A 412 13.37 -3.68 24.38
CA TYR A 412 13.30 -4.42 23.12
C TYR A 412 13.73 -5.88 23.28
N GLN A 413 14.80 -6.13 24.03
CA GLN A 413 15.24 -7.47 24.35
C GLN A 413 14.20 -8.23 25.18
N ALA A 414 13.51 -7.57 26.11
CA ALA A 414 12.40 -8.16 26.85
C ALA A 414 11.22 -8.50 25.92
N TYR A 415 10.89 -7.63 24.98
CA TYR A 415 9.90 -7.90 23.92
C TYR A 415 10.28 -9.13 23.08
N LEU A 416 11.53 -9.20 22.60
CA LEU A 416 12.03 -10.34 21.82
C LEU A 416 11.97 -11.63 22.63
N ASN A 417 12.37 -11.60 23.90
CA ASN A 417 12.31 -12.79 24.77
C ASN A 417 10.87 -13.28 24.97
N ARG A 418 9.91 -12.36 25.09
CA ARG A 418 8.48 -12.67 25.25
C ARG A 418 7.84 -13.20 23.96
N THR A 419 8.29 -12.74 22.80
CA THR A 419 7.73 -13.08 21.48
C THR A 419 8.54 -14.15 20.74
N LYS A 420 9.47 -14.84 21.40
CA LYS A 420 10.33 -15.87 20.81
C LYS A 420 9.59 -17.02 20.10
N ASP A 421 8.34 -17.27 20.49
CA ASP A 421 7.46 -18.31 19.93
C ASP A 421 6.39 -17.73 18.98
N ALA A 422 6.43 -16.42 18.73
CA ALA A 422 5.56 -15.68 17.82
C ALA A 422 6.41 -14.62 17.08
N LEU A 423 7.20 -15.08 16.10
CA LEU A 423 8.23 -14.23 15.47
C LEU A 423 7.63 -13.03 14.71
N GLY A 424 6.40 -13.15 14.21
CA GLY A 424 5.64 -12.02 13.66
C GLY A 424 5.23 -10.97 14.71
N GLY A 425 5.41 -11.24 15.99
CA GLY A 425 4.99 -10.37 17.10
C GLY A 425 3.64 -10.76 17.68
N LEU A 426 3.08 -9.86 18.48
CA LEU A 426 1.78 -9.96 19.14
C LEU A 426 0.63 -9.76 18.14
N HIS A 427 -0.47 -10.47 18.39
CA HIS A 427 -1.68 -10.55 17.58
C HIS A 427 -2.64 -9.37 17.84
N ARG A 428 -2.10 -8.15 18.00
CA ARG A 428 -2.89 -6.98 18.38
C ARG A 428 -3.29 -6.16 17.15
N ASP A 429 -4.41 -5.45 17.29
CA ASP A 429 -4.99 -4.64 16.22
C ASP A 429 -4.28 -3.31 16.06
N ILE A 430 -3.05 -3.34 15.56
CA ILE A 430 -2.26 -2.15 15.32
C ILE A 430 -1.82 -2.17 13.87
N TYR A 431 -2.25 -1.15 13.13
CA TYR A 431 -1.74 -0.84 11.80
C TYR A 431 -0.53 0.09 11.90
N THR A 432 -0.60 1.11 12.77
CA THR A 432 0.46 2.07 13.03
C THR A 432 0.49 2.52 14.51
N GLY A 433 1.69 2.66 15.06
CA GLY A 433 1.97 3.25 16.38
C GLY A 433 1.19 2.70 17.57
N ARG A 434 0.60 3.60 18.36
CA ARG A 434 0.14 3.32 19.74
C ARG A 434 -1.32 2.91 19.88
N PHE A 435 -2.11 3.10 18.82
CA PHE A 435 -3.56 3.09 18.91
C PHE A 435 -4.16 1.99 18.02
N ALA A 436 -5.03 1.18 18.62
CA ALA A 436 -5.99 0.43 17.83
C ALA A 436 -7.07 1.38 17.31
N ARG A 437 -7.44 1.22 16.04
CA ARG A 437 -8.45 2.05 15.36
C ARG A 437 -9.70 1.24 15.10
N THR A 438 -10.86 1.88 15.27
CA THR A 438 -12.16 1.32 14.89
C THR A 438 -13.01 2.40 14.23
N LYS A 439 -14.14 2.00 13.63
CA LYS A 439 -15.14 2.95 13.12
C LYS A 439 -15.65 3.84 14.26
N GLY A 440 -15.64 5.14 14.05
CA GLY A 440 -16.18 6.09 15.02
C GLY A 440 -15.88 7.54 14.65
N ASP A 441 -16.68 8.45 15.21
CA ASP A 441 -16.61 9.90 14.90
C ASP A 441 -15.94 10.74 16.01
N THR A 442 -15.61 10.12 17.14
CA THR A 442 -14.91 10.74 18.27
C THR A 442 -13.64 9.97 18.63
N PHE A 443 -12.75 10.54 19.44
CA PHE A 443 -11.55 9.83 19.86
C PHE A 443 -11.89 8.64 20.75
N THR A 444 -12.86 8.81 21.66
CA THR A 444 -13.33 7.73 22.56
C THR A 444 -13.81 6.50 21.78
N THR A 445 -14.51 6.72 20.67
CA THR A 445 -15.05 5.63 19.85
C THR A 445 -14.05 5.11 18.82
N GLY A 446 -13.27 6.00 18.20
CA GLY A 446 -12.42 5.65 17.06
C GLY A 446 -10.98 5.25 17.42
N TRP A 447 -10.56 5.49 18.66
CA TRP A 447 -9.18 5.31 19.10
C TRP A 447 -9.10 4.61 20.46
N LYS A 448 -8.27 3.57 20.53
CA LYS A 448 -7.91 2.92 21.79
C LYS A 448 -6.40 2.86 21.94
N GLU A 449 -5.85 3.61 22.88
CA GLU A 449 -4.43 3.48 23.22
C GLU A 449 -4.18 2.12 23.86
N LEU A 450 -3.15 1.42 23.39
CA LEU A 450 -2.71 0.16 23.95
C LEU A 450 -1.52 0.40 24.88
N PRO A 451 -1.36 -0.30 26.02
CA PRO A 451 -0.15 -0.18 26.85
C PRO A 451 1.13 -0.53 26.08
N VAL A 452 2.30 0.03 26.43
CA VAL A 452 3.57 -0.31 25.75
C VAL A 452 3.88 -1.81 25.82
N ALA A 453 3.64 -2.45 26.96
CA ALA A 453 3.81 -3.89 27.13
C ALA A 453 2.94 -4.72 26.17
N ASP A 454 1.93 -4.12 25.58
CA ASP A 454 0.95 -4.76 24.71
C ASP A 454 1.19 -4.49 23.22
N ARG A 455 2.14 -3.60 22.91
CA ARG A 455 2.50 -3.21 21.54
C ARG A 455 3.62 -4.10 21.02
N ASN A 456 3.68 -4.19 19.70
CA ASN A 456 4.84 -4.72 19.02
C ASN A 456 5.95 -3.67 18.98
N MET A 457 7.18 -4.11 19.10
CA MET A 457 8.37 -3.28 18.85
C MET A 457 8.98 -3.73 17.53
N PHE A 458 9.31 -2.76 16.68
CA PHE A 458 9.77 -3.02 15.32
C PHE A 458 11.19 -2.57 15.11
N LEU A 459 11.96 -3.40 14.42
CA LEU A 459 13.18 -3.00 13.77
C LEU A 459 12.84 -1.90 12.74
N TYR A 460 11.92 -2.21 11.82
CA TYR A 460 11.32 -1.24 10.90
C TYR A 460 9.86 -1.62 10.58
N ASP A 461 9.09 -0.65 10.10
CA ASP A 461 7.78 -0.83 9.50
C ASP A 461 7.66 0.06 8.24
N GLY A 462 7.55 -0.57 7.06
CA GLY A 462 7.52 0.13 5.78
C GLY A 462 6.39 1.18 5.67
N LEU A 463 5.21 0.90 6.25
CA LEU A 463 4.10 1.85 6.25
C LEU A 463 4.39 3.10 7.09
N GLN A 464 5.17 2.95 8.17
CA GLN A 464 5.61 4.09 8.98
C GLN A 464 6.73 4.86 8.28
N GLN A 465 7.65 4.17 7.58
CA GLN A 465 8.62 4.85 6.71
C GLN A 465 7.89 5.67 5.63
N TRP A 466 6.88 5.08 5.00
CA TRP A 466 6.05 5.74 4.00
C TRP A 466 5.43 7.03 4.54
N GLN A 467 4.80 6.94 5.71
CA GLN A 467 4.22 8.08 6.42
C GLN A 467 5.26 9.17 6.74
N LYS A 468 6.49 8.80 7.06
CA LYS A 468 7.57 9.75 7.34
C LYS A 468 8.24 10.34 6.10
N THR A 469 8.01 9.77 4.93
CA THR A 469 8.73 10.11 3.69
C THR A 469 7.85 10.73 2.62
N TYR A 470 6.70 10.10 2.36
CA TYR A 470 5.92 10.31 1.15
C TYR A 470 4.57 10.97 1.39
N GLY A 471 3.86 10.61 2.47
CA GLY A 471 2.53 11.15 2.74
C GLY A 471 1.59 10.17 3.45
N PRO A 472 0.26 10.43 3.44
CA PRO A 472 -0.72 9.53 4.04
C PRO A 472 -0.77 8.17 3.30
N LEU A 473 -1.32 7.16 3.97
CA LEU A 473 -1.49 5.81 3.39
C LEU A 473 -2.64 5.75 2.38
N TYR A 474 -3.66 6.61 2.55
CA TYR A 474 -4.80 6.72 1.65
C TYR A 474 -5.36 8.14 1.73
N ALA A 475 -5.84 8.64 0.59
CA ALA A 475 -6.31 10.01 0.41
C ALA A 475 -7.22 10.10 -0.83
N SER A 476 -7.84 11.26 -1.04
CA SER A 476 -8.55 11.53 -2.29
C SER A 476 -8.26 12.94 -2.80
N TRP A 477 -8.34 13.10 -4.12
CA TRP A 477 -8.22 14.41 -4.77
C TRP A 477 -9.19 14.52 -5.94
N LYS A 478 -9.34 15.73 -6.44
CA LYS A 478 -10.14 16.03 -7.63
C LYS A 478 -9.30 16.70 -8.69
N PHE A 479 -9.62 16.40 -9.94
CA PHE A 479 -9.17 17.16 -11.08
C PHE A 479 -10.26 17.15 -12.15
N GLY A 480 -10.76 18.32 -12.52
CA GLY A 480 -11.96 18.42 -13.34
C GLY A 480 -13.18 17.83 -12.63
N LYS A 481 -13.85 16.90 -13.31
CA LYS A 481 -15.03 16.19 -12.82
C LYS A 481 -14.71 14.76 -12.36
N ASN A 482 -13.44 14.44 -12.19
CA ASN A 482 -12.99 13.14 -11.71
C ASN A 482 -12.52 13.26 -10.25
N ARG A 483 -13.02 12.34 -9.41
CA ARG A 483 -12.51 12.11 -8.07
C ARG A 483 -11.65 10.86 -8.10
N TYR A 484 -10.42 11.00 -7.64
CA TYR A 484 -9.52 9.88 -7.43
C TYR A 484 -9.62 9.45 -5.97
N VAL A 485 -9.96 8.19 -5.74
CA VAL A 485 -9.97 7.58 -4.40
C VAL A 485 -8.78 6.63 -4.35
N ASN A 486 -7.72 7.05 -3.66
CA ASN A 486 -6.46 6.32 -3.54
C ASN A 486 -6.43 5.56 -2.22
N MET A 487 -6.40 4.24 -2.31
CA MET A 487 -6.56 3.31 -1.21
C MET A 487 -5.25 2.64 -0.81
N ASN A 488 -5.09 2.35 0.48
CA ASN A 488 -4.11 1.39 0.93
C ASN A 488 -4.74 -0.01 0.90
N SER A 489 -4.53 -0.74 -0.19
CA SER A 489 -4.99 -2.13 -0.30
C SER A 489 -4.12 -3.15 0.46
N PHE A 490 -3.07 -2.72 1.17
CA PHE A 490 -2.21 -3.57 2.01
C PHE A 490 -2.37 -3.23 3.50
N GLU A 491 -3.61 -3.00 3.93
CA GLU A 491 -3.95 -2.65 5.31
C GLU A 491 -4.06 -3.92 6.17
N MET A 492 -2.99 -4.72 6.18
CA MET A 492 -2.82 -5.86 7.08
C MET A 492 -2.15 -5.43 8.40
N ARG A 493 -2.41 -6.20 9.46
CA ARG A 493 -1.80 -5.98 10.78
C ARG A 493 -0.30 -6.21 10.73
N GLN A 494 0.42 -5.56 11.63
CA GLN A 494 1.88 -5.64 11.67
C GLN A 494 2.42 -7.08 11.74
N HIS A 495 1.79 -7.96 12.51
CA HIS A 495 2.23 -9.36 12.60
C HIS A 495 1.99 -10.17 11.30
N ARG A 496 0.97 -9.80 10.52
CA ARG A 496 0.66 -10.38 9.20
C ARG A 496 1.60 -9.88 8.11
N ARG A 497 2.12 -8.66 8.24
CA ARG A 497 3.11 -8.06 7.33
C ARG A 497 4.56 -8.43 7.68
N SER A 498 4.77 -9.20 8.75
CA SER A 498 6.09 -9.46 9.32
C SER A 498 6.92 -10.46 8.50
N GLY A 499 8.22 -10.16 8.42
CA GLY A 499 9.23 -10.97 7.76
C GLY A 499 10.65 -10.55 8.19
N TRP A 500 11.63 -10.91 7.36
CA TRP A 500 13.03 -10.49 7.51
C TRP A 500 13.56 -10.00 6.16
N GLY A 501 13.76 -8.69 6.02
CA GLY A 501 14.01 -8.06 4.72
C GLY A 501 12.78 -8.23 3.81
N MET A 502 13.00 -8.57 2.54
CA MET A 502 11.91 -8.82 1.58
C MET A 502 11.16 -10.15 1.80
N TYR A 503 11.61 -10.98 2.75
CA TYR A 503 11.11 -12.33 2.97
C TYR A 503 9.93 -12.35 3.94
N THR A 504 8.80 -11.75 3.55
CA THR A 504 7.50 -11.85 4.24
C THR A 504 6.75 -13.14 3.85
N VAL A 505 5.61 -13.40 4.50
CA VAL A 505 4.76 -14.58 4.26
C VAL A 505 3.38 -14.27 3.69
N ASN A 506 2.96 -13.00 3.75
CA ASN A 506 1.71 -12.52 3.15
C ASN A 506 2.01 -11.37 2.20
N TYR A 507 1.51 -11.51 0.97
CA TYR A 507 1.73 -10.54 -0.10
C TYR A 507 0.43 -9.86 -0.52
N GLY A 508 -0.72 -10.48 -0.27
CA GLY A 508 -1.99 -9.98 -0.79
C GLY A 508 -2.66 -8.89 0.01
N GLY A 509 -3.73 -8.36 -0.59
CA GLY A 509 -4.45 -7.22 -0.03
C GLY A 509 -5.42 -7.56 1.10
N ALA A 510 -5.67 -6.57 1.93
CA ALA A 510 -6.73 -6.54 2.94
C ALA A 510 -7.09 -5.08 3.27
N LEU A 511 -8.31 -4.85 3.77
CA LEU A 511 -8.77 -3.56 4.26
C LEU A 511 -9.31 -3.68 5.68
N GLY A 512 -8.99 -2.69 6.50
CA GLY A 512 -9.58 -2.49 7.82
C GLY A 512 -10.93 -1.77 7.74
N GLU A 513 -11.72 -1.93 8.79
CA GLU A 513 -13.03 -1.31 8.90
C GLU A 513 -13.01 0.22 8.80
N THR A 514 -11.94 0.84 9.31
CA THR A 514 -11.75 2.30 9.31
C THR A 514 -11.63 2.84 7.88
N GLN A 515 -10.87 2.17 7.01
CA GLN A 515 -10.72 2.58 5.62
C GLN A 515 -11.99 2.29 4.81
N VAL A 516 -12.68 1.18 5.08
CA VAL A 516 -13.99 0.88 4.46
C VAL A 516 -15.03 1.96 4.76
N ASP A 517 -15.09 2.42 6.01
CA ASP A 517 -15.96 3.54 6.41
C ASP A 517 -15.53 4.88 5.77
N TRP A 518 -14.23 5.11 5.62
CA TRP A 518 -13.74 6.26 4.84
C TRP A 518 -14.18 6.20 3.37
N ILE A 519 -14.10 5.04 2.73
CA ILE A 519 -14.55 4.84 1.33
C ILE A 519 -16.05 5.18 1.20
N ASP A 520 -16.89 4.76 2.15
CA ASP A 520 -18.31 5.10 2.13
C ASP A 520 -18.54 6.62 2.10
N ARG A 521 -17.74 7.38 2.87
CA ARG A 521 -17.80 8.85 2.89
C ARG A 521 -17.30 9.47 1.60
N GLU A 522 -16.24 8.95 1.01
CA GLU A 522 -15.75 9.41 -0.30
C GLU A 522 -16.76 9.20 -1.42
N LEU A 523 -17.44 8.05 -1.40
CA LEU A 523 -18.47 7.71 -2.37
C LEU A 523 -19.72 8.60 -2.26
N VAL A 524 -20.11 8.96 -1.03
CA VAL A 524 -21.20 9.94 -0.81
C VAL A 524 -20.80 11.32 -1.31
N ARG A 525 -19.57 11.77 -1.03
CA ARG A 525 -19.07 13.07 -1.51
C ARG A 525 -18.99 13.13 -3.04
N ALA A 526 -18.58 12.03 -3.68
CA ALA A 526 -18.57 11.93 -5.13
C ALA A 526 -19.98 12.04 -5.71
N GLN A 527 -20.95 11.35 -5.09
CA GLN A 527 -22.35 11.41 -5.50
C GLN A 527 -22.92 12.82 -5.38
N ASP A 528 -22.69 13.51 -4.25
CA ASP A 528 -23.17 14.88 -4.03
C ASP A 528 -22.56 15.87 -5.03
N ALA A 529 -21.29 15.68 -5.40
CA ALA A 529 -20.58 16.53 -6.34
C ALA A 529 -20.86 16.18 -7.83
N GLY A 530 -21.45 15.03 -8.10
CA GLY A 530 -21.62 14.49 -9.46
C GLY A 530 -20.29 14.12 -10.13
N ASP A 531 -19.31 13.67 -9.34
CA ASP A 531 -17.98 13.31 -9.81
C ASP A 531 -17.97 11.86 -10.37
N ASP A 532 -17.22 11.63 -11.46
CA ASP A 532 -16.83 10.28 -11.90
C ASP A 532 -15.70 9.78 -10.99
N VAL A 533 -15.84 8.58 -10.42
CA VAL A 533 -14.86 8.02 -9.47
C VAL A 533 -13.91 7.06 -10.17
N ILE A 534 -12.63 7.37 -10.04
CA ILE A 534 -11.50 6.52 -10.38
C ILE A 534 -10.88 6.01 -9.07
N MET A 535 -10.98 4.70 -8.82
CA MET A 535 -10.36 4.09 -7.64
C MET A 535 -8.98 3.55 -7.98
N LEU A 536 -8.00 3.89 -7.15
CA LEU A 536 -6.64 3.39 -7.24
C LEU A 536 -6.37 2.48 -6.04
N ALA A 537 -5.85 1.31 -6.33
CA ALA A 537 -5.36 0.35 -5.34
C ALA A 537 -4.19 -0.40 -5.95
N HIS A 538 -3.43 -1.11 -5.13
CA HIS A 538 -2.40 -2.01 -5.62
C HIS A 538 -3.03 -3.36 -5.98
N HIS A 539 -3.75 -3.99 -5.05
CA HIS A 539 -4.31 -5.34 -5.19
C HIS A 539 -5.72 -5.38 -5.79
N ASP A 540 -6.05 -6.46 -6.53
CA ASP A 540 -7.43 -6.72 -6.98
C ASP A 540 -8.26 -7.48 -5.91
N PRO A 541 -9.33 -6.89 -5.36
CA PRO A 541 -10.16 -7.55 -4.35
C PRO A 541 -10.96 -8.75 -4.85
N ARG A 542 -11.06 -8.96 -6.17
CA ARG A 542 -11.71 -10.16 -6.70
C ARG A 542 -10.89 -11.44 -6.45
N GLY A 543 -9.64 -11.28 -6.01
CA GLY A 543 -8.70 -12.36 -5.85
C GLY A 543 -8.27 -12.88 -7.22
N GLY A 544 -7.96 -14.17 -7.30
CA GLY A 544 -7.70 -14.83 -8.56
C GLY A 544 -6.23 -15.14 -8.83
N HIS A 545 -6.00 -15.81 -9.96
CA HIS A 545 -4.68 -16.22 -10.43
C HIS A 545 -4.69 -16.37 -11.96
N ASN A 546 -3.61 -15.99 -12.65
CA ASN A 546 -3.50 -16.04 -14.12
C ASN A 546 -4.67 -15.34 -14.87
N GLY A 547 -5.16 -14.24 -14.31
CA GLY A 547 -6.30 -13.51 -14.85
C GLY A 547 -7.63 -14.28 -14.77
N GLU A 548 -7.76 -15.22 -13.83
CA GLU A 548 -9.02 -15.90 -13.48
C GLU A 548 -9.41 -15.62 -12.03
N ASP A 549 -10.52 -14.90 -11.85
CA ASP A 549 -11.06 -14.56 -10.54
C ASP A 549 -12.04 -15.64 -10.07
N PHE A 550 -11.59 -16.54 -9.19
CA PHE A 550 -12.43 -17.61 -8.63
C PHE A 550 -13.19 -17.18 -7.37
N GLY A 551 -12.94 -15.99 -6.82
CA GLY A 551 -13.34 -15.61 -5.46
C GLY A 551 -12.65 -16.45 -4.37
N TYR A 552 -11.71 -17.34 -4.75
CA TYR A 552 -10.86 -18.06 -3.82
C TYR A 552 -9.76 -17.13 -3.32
N LEU A 553 -9.67 -16.99 -2.00
CA LEU A 553 -8.67 -16.20 -1.32
C LEU A 553 -7.77 -17.11 -0.52
N PHE A 554 -6.53 -16.69 -0.31
CA PHE A 554 -5.55 -17.44 0.47
C PHE A 554 -5.63 -17.09 1.96
N GLU A 555 -5.46 -18.08 2.83
CA GLU A 555 -5.38 -17.85 4.27
C GLU A 555 -4.17 -16.98 4.63
N GLN A 556 -4.32 -16.04 5.56
CA GLN A 556 -3.20 -15.29 6.10
C GLN A 556 -2.30 -16.20 6.93
N LEU A 557 -0.99 -16.11 6.70
CA LEU A 557 0.02 -16.90 7.39
C LEU A 557 0.60 -16.16 8.59
N GLU A 558 1.11 -16.95 9.53
CA GLU A 558 1.99 -16.47 10.58
C GLU A 558 3.44 -16.58 10.13
N TYR A 559 4.25 -15.57 10.44
CA TYR A 559 5.69 -15.63 10.22
C TYR A 559 6.34 -16.51 11.29
N GLN A 560 6.90 -17.65 10.86
CA GLN A 560 7.53 -18.64 11.74
C GLN A 560 9.05 -18.73 11.57
N SER A 561 9.58 -18.34 10.41
CA SER A 561 11.03 -18.24 10.16
C SER A 561 11.31 -17.60 8.80
N VAL A 562 12.54 -17.10 8.60
CA VAL A 562 13.00 -16.68 7.26
C VAL A 562 13.08 -17.85 6.29
N GLN A 563 13.28 -19.09 6.78
CA GLN A 563 13.32 -20.26 5.91
C GLN A 563 11.99 -20.43 5.19
N GLN A 564 10.88 -20.32 5.93
CA GLN A 564 9.51 -20.38 5.41
C GLN A 564 9.34 -19.52 4.15
N SER A 565 9.84 -18.28 4.14
CA SER A 565 9.70 -17.34 3.02
C SER A 565 10.87 -17.40 2.01
N ALA A 566 12.10 -17.69 2.44
CA ALA A 566 13.27 -17.81 1.57
C ALA A 566 13.26 -19.08 0.71
N PHE A 567 12.55 -20.15 1.10
CA PHE A 567 12.36 -21.36 0.29
C PHE A 567 11.82 -21.03 -1.10
N ASN A 568 10.88 -20.07 -1.22
CA ASN A 568 10.31 -19.69 -2.50
C ASN A 568 11.36 -19.02 -3.41
N TYR A 569 12.14 -18.11 -2.85
CA TYR A 569 13.07 -17.26 -3.60
C TYR A 569 14.39 -17.96 -3.94
N ILE A 570 15.05 -18.60 -2.96
CA ILE A 570 16.41 -19.15 -3.13
C ILE A 570 16.37 -20.50 -3.86
N ILE A 571 15.39 -21.35 -3.54
CA ILE A 571 15.32 -22.71 -4.08
C ILE A 571 14.54 -22.74 -5.40
N GLY A 572 13.59 -21.83 -5.59
CA GLY A 572 12.84 -21.65 -6.84
C GLY A 572 13.65 -21.10 -8.02
N GLU A 573 14.68 -20.27 -7.79
CA GLU A 573 15.53 -19.77 -8.89
C GLU A 573 16.77 -20.64 -9.15
N VAL A 574 17.38 -21.27 -8.14
CA VAL A 574 18.74 -21.86 -8.27
C VAL A 574 18.75 -23.39 -8.39
N ILE A 575 17.74 -24.11 -7.86
CA ILE A 575 17.79 -25.58 -7.70
C ILE A 575 16.73 -26.30 -8.58
N ASN A 576 16.03 -25.55 -9.42
CA ASN A 576 14.62 -25.78 -9.67
C ASN A 576 14.16 -26.64 -10.89
N PRO A 577 15.01 -27.30 -11.69
CA PRO A 577 14.50 -28.38 -12.53
C PRO A 577 14.34 -29.71 -11.78
N VAL A 578 14.90 -29.85 -10.57
CA VAL A 578 15.08 -31.16 -9.90
C VAL A 578 14.09 -31.41 -8.74
N VAL A 579 13.36 -30.38 -8.28
CA VAL A 579 12.52 -30.44 -7.04
C VAL A 579 11.01 -30.34 -7.33
N CYS A 580 10.56 -30.71 -8.53
CA CYS A 580 9.14 -30.94 -8.82
C CYS A 580 8.63 -32.24 -8.15
N LYS A 581 8.57 -32.29 -6.82
CA LYS A 581 8.01 -33.41 -6.04
C LYS A 581 6.80 -32.98 -5.21
N LEU A 582 5.83 -32.30 -5.82
CA LEU A 582 4.51 -32.13 -5.17
C LEU A 582 3.94 -33.53 -4.85
N PRO A 583 3.14 -33.67 -3.78
CA PRO A 583 2.52 -34.95 -3.47
C PRO A 583 1.70 -35.46 -4.65
N TRP A 584 1.59 -36.77 -4.78
CA TRP A 584 0.85 -37.41 -5.87
C TRP A 584 -0.59 -36.89 -6.02
N TRP A 585 -1.19 -36.41 -4.93
CA TRP A 585 -2.52 -35.82 -4.94
C TRP A 585 -2.53 -34.40 -5.53
N ALA A 586 -1.47 -33.61 -5.42
CA ALA A 586 -1.41 -32.24 -5.95
C ALA A 586 -0.96 -32.17 -7.43
N LEU A 587 -0.38 -33.24 -7.97
CA LEU A 587 0.07 -33.32 -9.36
C LEU A 587 -1.11 -33.62 -10.32
N SER A 588 -1.44 -32.68 -11.20
CA SER A 588 -2.30 -32.97 -12.37
C SER A 588 -1.49 -33.67 -13.48
N SER A 589 -2.13 -34.54 -14.26
CA SER A 589 -1.46 -35.35 -15.30
C SER A 589 -0.77 -34.53 -16.41
N ASN A 590 -1.04 -33.23 -16.51
CA ASN A 590 -0.59 -32.36 -17.60
C ASN A 590 0.38 -31.24 -17.16
N LYS A 591 0.91 -31.25 -15.93
CA LYS A 591 1.82 -30.17 -15.44
C LYS A 591 3.00 -30.69 -14.62
N GLN A 592 3.94 -31.37 -15.27
CA GLN A 592 5.26 -31.68 -14.69
C GLN A 592 6.32 -30.59 -14.95
N GLU A 593 6.06 -29.59 -15.79
CA GLU A 593 7.09 -28.64 -16.25
C GLU A 593 6.97 -27.20 -15.71
N ALA A 594 5.94 -26.89 -14.93
CA ALA A 594 5.78 -25.57 -14.29
C ALA A 594 5.15 -25.71 -12.89
N CYS A 595 5.89 -26.30 -11.95
CA CYS A 595 5.42 -26.57 -10.58
C CYS A 595 5.72 -25.47 -9.57
N LEU A 596 6.24 -24.32 -10.02
CA LEU A 596 6.40 -23.13 -9.19
C LEU A 596 5.48 -22.03 -9.69
N HIS A 597 4.49 -21.79 -8.85
CA HIS A 597 3.54 -20.71 -8.94
C HIS A 597 4.16 -19.52 -8.21
N ASP A 598 4.09 -18.32 -8.79
CA ASP A 598 4.57 -17.08 -8.15
C ASP A 598 3.88 -16.82 -6.79
N GLY A 599 2.71 -17.42 -6.62
CA GLY A 599 2.00 -17.49 -5.34
C GLY A 599 1.32 -16.17 -5.04
N LEU A 600 1.10 -15.34 -6.07
CA LEU A 600 0.53 -14.02 -5.92
C LEU A 600 -0.85 -14.14 -5.31
N GLN A 601 -0.90 -13.70 -4.07
CA GLN A 601 -2.12 -13.53 -3.32
C GLN A 601 -2.63 -12.16 -3.76
N GLU A 602 -3.64 -12.08 -4.60
CA GLU A 602 -4.22 -10.77 -4.91
C GLU A 602 -4.93 -10.23 -3.67
N TRP A 603 -5.68 -11.08 -2.97
CA TRP A 603 -6.38 -10.69 -1.75
C TRP A 603 -6.40 -11.82 -0.71
N MET A 604 -6.39 -11.44 0.55
CA MET A 604 -6.31 -12.37 1.67
C MET A 604 -7.69 -12.73 2.22
N ARG A 605 -7.82 -13.96 2.72
CA ARG A 605 -9.00 -14.38 3.49
C ARG A 605 -9.23 -13.45 4.69
N PRO A 606 -10.48 -13.42 5.20
CA PRO A 606 -10.77 -12.83 6.51
C PRO A 606 -9.81 -13.38 7.56
N ASP A 607 -9.34 -12.47 8.42
CA ASP A 607 -8.61 -12.84 9.62
C ASP A 607 -9.52 -12.52 10.80
N ALA A 608 -9.92 -13.57 11.52
CA ALA A 608 -10.80 -13.46 12.68
C ALA A 608 -10.31 -12.43 13.69
N GLU A 609 -9.00 -12.21 13.76
CA GLU A 609 -8.43 -11.21 14.64
C GLU A 609 -8.92 -9.79 14.33
N PHE A 610 -9.24 -9.48 13.07
CA PHE A 610 -9.84 -8.21 12.58
C PHE A 610 -11.26 -8.02 13.11
N ASP A 611 -11.97 -9.13 13.34
CA ASP A 611 -13.38 -9.11 13.66
C ASP A 611 -13.66 -9.04 15.17
N CYS A 612 -12.62 -9.14 16.01
CA CYS A 612 -12.77 -9.05 17.46
C CYS A 612 -12.56 -7.64 17.99
N LEU A 613 -13.50 -7.22 18.83
CA LEU A 613 -13.34 -6.08 19.71
C LEU A 613 -12.14 -6.31 20.64
N PRO A 614 -11.50 -5.25 21.14
CA PRO A 614 -10.39 -5.38 22.08
C PRO A 614 -10.74 -6.15 23.38
N ALA A 615 -12.02 -6.20 23.78
CA ALA A 615 -12.48 -6.98 24.94
C ALA A 615 -12.66 -8.48 24.64
N GLU A 616 -12.72 -8.85 23.36
CA GLU A 616 -12.87 -10.21 22.84
C GLU A 616 -11.51 -10.89 22.60
N LYS A 617 -10.42 -10.27 23.04
CA LYS A 617 -9.04 -10.72 22.85
C LYS A 617 -8.42 -11.20 24.15
N GLY A 618 -7.65 -12.28 24.08
CA GLY A 618 -6.81 -12.79 25.17
C GLY A 618 -5.60 -11.89 25.44
N ALA A 619 -4.82 -12.26 26.46
CA ALA A 619 -3.61 -11.51 26.84
C ALA A 619 -2.54 -11.47 25.73
N ASP A 620 -2.52 -12.48 24.87
CA ASP A 620 -1.66 -12.59 23.68
C ASP A 620 -2.17 -11.78 22.47
N GLY A 621 -3.35 -11.17 22.58
CA GLY A 621 -4.02 -10.42 21.52
C GLY A 621 -4.93 -11.26 20.63
N LYS A 622 -4.89 -12.59 20.74
CA LYS A 622 -5.71 -13.46 19.88
C LYS A 622 -7.17 -13.34 20.25
N CYS A 623 -8.03 -13.46 19.25
CA CYS A 623 -9.45 -13.65 19.48
C CYS A 623 -9.74 -14.90 20.31
N MET A 624 -10.76 -14.81 21.16
CA MET A 624 -11.31 -15.99 21.81
C MET A 624 -11.93 -16.92 20.76
N ALA A 625 -11.39 -18.14 20.60
CA ALA A 625 -11.75 -19.06 19.52
C ALA A 625 -13.24 -19.50 19.53
N ASN A 626 -13.89 -19.46 20.70
CA ASN A 626 -15.32 -19.78 20.84
C ASN A 626 -16.24 -18.74 20.17
N LEU A 627 -15.73 -17.55 19.81
CA LEU A 627 -16.52 -16.53 19.11
C LEU A 627 -16.82 -16.92 17.67
N PHE A 628 -15.99 -17.73 17.04
CA PHE A 628 -16.12 -18.09 15.62
C PHE A 628 -16.52 -19.56 15.40
N THR A 629 -16.90 -20.26 16.46
CA THR A 629 -17.28 -21.67 16.41
C THR A 629 -18.68 -21.90 16.98
N GLY A 630 -19.42 -22.84 16.38
CA GLY A 630 -20.77 -23.20 16.81
C GLY A 630 -21.92 -22.41 16.14
N PRO A 631 -23.18 -22.66 16.53
CA PRO A 631 -24.37 -22.11 15.85
C PRO A 631 -24.54 -20.59 16.03
N ASN A 632 -23.90 -20.00 17.05
CA ASN A 632 -23.92 -18.56 17.33
C ASN A 632 -22.58 -17.88 16.98
N ALA A 633 -21.79 -18.48 16.09
CA ALA A 633 -20.52 -17.93 15.66
C ALA A 633 -20.69 -16.53 15.04
N LYS A 634 -19.82 -15.61 15.44
CA LYS A 634 -19.70 -14.29 14.84
C LYS A 634 -19.31 -14.43 13.36
N PRO A 635 -19.95 -13.70 12.44
CA PRO A 635 -19.53 -13.71 11.05
C PRO A 635 -18.13 -13.10 10.92
N LEU A 636 -17.33 -13.69 10.05
CA LEU A 636 -16.03 -13.12 9.65
C LEU A 636 -16.26 -11.99 8.65
N GLN A 637 -15.48 -10.91 8.73
CA GLN A 637 -15.54 -9.83 7.75
C GLN A 637 -14.68 -10.14 6.54
N PHE A 638 -15.34 -10.24 5.39
CA PHE A 638 -14.67 -10.36 4.10
C PHE A 638 -14.44 -8.98 3.52
N SER A 639 -13.25 -8.41 3.78
CA SER A 639 -12.89 -7.06 3.33
C SER A 639 -13.00 -6.87 1.82
N ASN A 640 -12.72 -7.91 1.02
CA ASN A 640 -12.95 -7.86 -0.42
C ASN A 640 -14.43 -7.78 -0.79
N LEU A 641 -15.30 -8.57 -0.14
CA LEU A 641 -16.73 -8.56 -0.40
C LEU A 641 -17.35 -7.23 0.03
N GLU A 642 -16.85 -6.62 1.11
CA GLU A 642 -17.24 -5.28 1.54
C GLU A 642 -16.89 -4.21 0.49
N LEU A 643 -15.67 -4.25 -0.05
CA LEU A 643 -15.25 -3.32 -1.09
C LEU A 643 -16.04 -3.54 -2.39
N MET A 644 -16.15 -4.79 -2.83
CA MET A 644 -16.83 -5.12 -4.09
C MET A 644 -18.33 -4.84 -4.03
N ASP A 645 -19.01 -5.01 -2.89
CA ASP A 645 -20.41 -4.59 -2.75
C ASP A 645 -20.56 -3.08 -2.98
N ARG A 646 -19.64 -2.27 -2.42
CA ARG A 646 -19.64 -0.80 -2.58
C ARG A 646 -19.39 -0.40 -4.02
N ILE A 647 -18.39 -1.01 -4.66
CA ILE A 647 -18.11 -0.81 -6.08
C ILE A 647 -19.33 -1.23 -6.90
N ALA A 648 -19.86 -2.43 -6.69
CA ALA A 648 -20.93 -3.01 -7.48
C ALA A 648 -22.27 -2.28 -7.34
N LYS A 649 -22.53 -1.53 -6.26
CA LYS A 649 -23.77 -0.74 -6.11
C LYS A 649 -23.63 0.74 -6.47
N ASN A 650 -22.42 1.30 -6.45
CA ASN A 650 -22.22 2.73 -6.61
C ASN A 650 -22.03 3.14 -8.08
N PRO A 651 -22.96 3.90 -8.69
CA PRO A 651 -22.90 4.27 -10.11
C PRO A 651 -21.82 5.31 -10.46
N GLN A 652 -21.19 5.95 -9.48
CA GLN A 652 -20.06 6.87 -9.70
C GLN A 652 -18.74 6.12 -9.89
N VAL A 653 -18.60 4.92 -9.31
CA VAL A 653 -17.39 4.09 -9.51
C VAL A 653 -17.42 3.45 -10.88
N ARG A 654 -16.52 3.94 -11.74
CA ARG A 654 -16.51 3.63 -13.18
C ARG A 654 -15.17 3.15 -13.69
N THR A 655 -14.09 3.45 -12.98
CA THR A 655 -12.76 2.96 -13.33
C THR A 655 -12.04 2.48 -12.07
N LEU A 656 -11.52 1.25 -12.11
CA LEU A 656 -10.57 0.72 -11.14
C LEU A 656 -9.21 0.60 -11.83
N ILE A 657 -8.15 1.04 -11.15
CA ILE A 657 -6.78 0.87 -11.61
C ILE A 657 -5.99 0.16 -10.52
N PHE A 658 -5.55 -1.05 -10.84
CA PHE A 658 -4.74 -1.90 -9.97
C PHE A 658 -3.29 -1.87 -10.39
N GLY A 659 -2.40 -2.02 -9.41
CA GLY A 659 -0.97 -1.92 -9.60
C GLY A 659 -0.16 -3.18 -9.34
N HIS A 660 -0.71 -4.20 -8.68
CA HIS A 660 -0.06 -5.50 -8.46
C HIS A 660 -0.08 -6.33 -9.75
N THR A 661 0.53 -5.82 -10.81
CA THR A 661 0.18 -6.23 -12.16
C THR A 661 1.42 -6.66 -12.91
N HIS A 662 1.76 -7.94 -12.73
CA HIS A 662 2.76 -8.61 -13.57
C HIS A 662 2.26 -8.79 -15.02
N TYR A 663 1.06 -8.30 -15.34
CA TYR A 663 0.47 -8.34 -16.67
C TYR A 663 -0.43 -7.13 -16.97
N ASN A 664 -0.40 -6.67 -18.24
CA ASN A 664 -1.37 -5.70 -18.74
C ASN A 664 -2.72 -6.39 -19.00
N SER A 665 -3.79 -5.83 -18.47
CA SER A 665 -5.15 -6.23 -18.84
C SER A 665 -6.14 -5.08 -18.80
N TYR A 666 -7.17 -5.24 -19.62
CA TYR A 666 -8.33 -4.37 -19.68
C TYR A 666 -9.58 -5.23 -19.55
N GLU A 667 -10.47 -4.82 -18.67
CA GLU A 667 -11.80 -5.40 -18.56
C GLU A 667 -12.84 -4.29 -18.65
N MET A 668 -13.95 -4.62 -19.30
CA MET A 668 -15.14 -3.79 -19.32
C MET A 668 -16.31 -4.64 -18.91
N TRP A 669 -16.93 -4.27 -17.80
CA TRP A 669 -18.09 -4.93 -17.25
C TRP A 669 -19.32 -4.09 -17.49
N GLN A 670 -20.46 -4.73 -17.74
CA GLN A 670 -21.74 -4.08 -18.03
C GLN A 670 -22.76 -4.37 -16.93
N SER A 671 -23.81 -3.57 -16.86
CA SER A 671 -24.90 -3.76 -15.91
C SER A 671 -25.43 -5.20 -15.95
N GLY A 672 -25.52 -5.84 -14.79
CA GLY A 672 -25.96 -7.22 -14.62
C GLY A 672 -24.84 -8.27 -14.68
N ASP A 673 -23.64 -7.91 -15.13
CA ASP A 673 -22.52 -8.83 -15.10
C ASP A 673 -22.08 -9.18 -13.68
N ASN A 674 -21.67 -10.43 -13.47
CA ASN A 674 -21.10 -10.88 -12.20
C ASN A 674 -19.65 -10.38 -12.06
N LEU A 675 -19.39 -9.60 -11.02
CA LEU A 675 -18.05 -9.19 -10.61
C LEU A 675 -17.42 -10.20 -9.62
N LEU A 676 -18.27 -10.93 -8.91
CA LEU A 676 -17.88 -11.96 -7.96
C LEU A 676 -18.75 -13.22 -8.15
N PRO A 677 -18.20 -14.42 -7.95
CA PRO A 677 -19.00 -15.64 -7.96
C PRO A 677 -19.94 -15.65 -6.76
N GLY A 678 -21.20 -16.09 -6.92
CA GLY A 678 -22.12 -16.20 -5.77
C GLY A 678 -21.86 -17.42 -4.89
N LYS A 679 -21.12 -18.39 -5.41
CA LYS A 679 -20.71 -19.62 -4.75
C LYS A 679 -19.35 -20.02 -5.28
N LEU A 680 -18.51 -20.55 -4.41
CA LEU A 680 -17.26 -21.16 -4.84
C LEU A 680 -17.55 -22.57 -5.35
N PRO A 681 -16.84 -23.03 -6.39
CA PRO A 681 -17.00 -24.39 -6.86
C PRO A 681 -16.39 -25.34 -5.81
N ILE A 682 -17.23 -26.17 -5.18
CA ILE A 682 -16.85 -27.10 -4.09
C ILE A 682 -17.03 -28.58 -4.45
N ASP A 683 -17.17 -28.89 -5.74
CA ASP A 683 -17.00 -30.25 -6.24
C ASP A 683 -15.55 -30.74 -5.97
N ASP A 684 -15.35 -32.05 -5.98
CA ASP A 684 -14.07 -32.66 -5.60
C ASP A 684 -12.90 -32.21 -6.51
N VAL A 685 -13.19 -31.86 -7.78
CA VAL A 685 -12.15 -31.36 -8.71
C VAL A 685 -11.72 -29.96 -8.31
N SER A 686 -12.68 -29.08 -8.01
CA SER A 686 -12.42 -27.69 -7.64
C SER A 686 -11.78 -27.55 -6.26
N VAL A 687 -12.23 -28.34 -5.27
CA VAL A 687 -11.60 -28.37 -3.94
C VAL A 687 -10.14 -28.82 -4.06
N LYS A 688 -9.89 -29.88 -4.82
CA LYS A 688 -8.54 -30.37 -5.08
C LYS A 688 -7.67 -29.35 -5.79
N LYS A 689 -8.22 -28.62 -6.77
CA LYS A 689 -7.54 -27.50 -7.45
C LYS A 689 -7.11 -26.41 -6.45
N PHE A 690 -8.01 -26.01 -5.54
CA PHE A 690 -7.69 -25.03 -4.50
C PHE A 690 -6.66 -25.57 -3.50
N ALA A 691 -6.74 -26.83 -3.11
CA ALA A 691 -5.74 -27.47 -2.25
C ALA A 691 -4.36 -27.53 -2.92
N THR A 692 -4.30 -27.80 -4.23
CA THR A 692 -3.07 -27.72 -5.02
C THR A 692 -2.48 -26.31 -4.99
N TYR A 693 -3.29 -25.25 -5.16
CA TYR A 693 -2.80 -23.86 -5.09
C TYR A 693 -2.17 -23.49 -3.75
N GLU A 694 -2.68 -24.03 -2.64
CA GLU A 694 -2.07 -23.85 -1.32
C GLU A 694 -0.69 -24.52 -1.20
N LEU A 695 -0.39 -25.54 -2.01
CA LEU A 695 0.89 -26.26 -2.01
C LEU A 695 1.89 -25.81 -3.08
N GLU A 696 1.41 -25.34 -4.22
CA GLU A 696 2.26 -24.83 -5.31
C GLU A 696 3.12 -23.63 -4.85
N ASN A 697 2.68 -22.91 -3.82
CA ASN A 697 3.49 -21.94 -3.11
C ASN A 697 4.26 -22.62 -1.94
N PRO A 698 5.61 -22.73 -2.00
CA PRO A 698 6.39 -23.40 -0.96
C PRO A 698 6.28 -22.78 0.43
N VAL A 699 6.06 -21.46 0.52
CA VAL A 699 5.87 -20.76 1.80
C VAL A 699 4.62 -21.27 2.51
N ARG A 700 3.55 -21.43 1.74
CA ARG A 700 2.24 -21.88 2.21
C ARG A 700 2.27 -23.37 2.54
N GLY A 701 2.83 -24.19 1.67
CA GLY A 701 3.00 -25.60 1.93
C GLY A 701 3.88 -25.89 3.15
N HIS A 702 4.97 -25.15 3.36
CA HIS A 702 5.76 -25.23 4.60
C HIS A 702 4.93 -24.84 5.83
N ALA A 703 4.13 -23.76 5.75
CA ALA A 703 3.26 -23.34 6.84
C ALA A 703 2.22 -24.41 7.19
N LEU A 704 1.63 -25.07 6.19
CA LEU A 704 0.68 -26.17 6.36
C LEU A 704 1.36 -27.39 6.99
N LEU A 705 2.55 -27.76 6.53
CA LEU A 705 3.31 -28.87 7.10
C LEU A 705 3.60 -28.66 8.59
N GLU A 706 4.06 -27.46 8.96
CA GLU A 706 4.34 -27.14 10.37
C GLU A 706 3.08 -27.13 11.24
N ARG A 707 1.90 -26.79 10.69
CA ARG A 707 0.61 -26.88 11.40
C ARG A 707 0.13 -28.33 11.57
N GLN A 708 0.40 -29.19 10.59
CA GLN A 708 -0.05 -30.58 10.58
C GLN A 708 0.86 -31.51 11.39
N ARG A 709 2.14 -31.14 11.56
CA ARG A 709 3.04 -31.86 12.46
C ARG A 709 2.62 -31.62 13.92
N PRO A 710 2.30 -32.67 14.70
CA PRO A 710 2.04 -32.48 16.11
C PRO A 710 3.29 -31.87 16.75
N TYR A 711 3.08 -30.81 17.55
CA TYR A 711 4.12 -30.21 18.38
C TYR A 711 4.64 -31.30 19.33
N GLU A 712 5.78 -31.92 19.01
CA GLU A 712 6.47 -32.84 19.93
C GLU A 712 7.05 -32.03 21.10
N ALA A 713 6.19 -31.60 22.01
CA ALA A 713 6.58 -31.22 23.36
C ALA A 713 5.68 -31.95 24.35
N SER A 714 6.04 -33.19 24.66
CA SER A 714 6.01 -33.73 26.03
C SER A 714 6.33 -35.23 26.04
N SER A 715 7.62 -35.56 26.06
CA SER A 715 8.06 -36.54 27.05
C SER A 715 9.22 -35.92 27.83
N ALA A 716 8.95 -35.59 29.08
CA ALA A 716 9.88 -34.98 30.02
C ALA A 716 10.98 -35.95 30.49
N ALA A 717 11.47 -36.85 29.63
CA ALA A 717 12.40 -37.90 30.01
C ALA A 717 13.83 -37.75 29.47
N PHE A 718 14.09 -36.83 28.53
CA PHE A 718 15.45 -36.56 28.04
C PHE A 718 15.68 -35.06 27.82
N ALA A 719 15.59 -34.30 28.91
CA ALA A 719 16.14 -32.94 28.94
C ALA A 719 17.67 -33.02 29.15
N ASP A 720 18.40 -33.37 28.09
CA ASP A 720 19.83 -33.04 28.03
C ASP A 720 19.98 -31.60 27.53
N LYS A 721 20.74 -30.80 28.27
CA LYS A 721 20.80 -29.33 28.18
C LYS A 721 21.61 -28.81 26.98
N THR A 722 21.92 -29.65 25.99
CA THR A 722 22.83 -29.27 24.88
C THR A 722 22.33 -29.58 23.48
N MET A 723 21.07 -30.01 23.29
CA MET A 723 20.53 -30.19 21.94
C MET A 723 19.09 -29.72 21.84
N SER A 724 18.90 -28.56 21.20
CA SER A 724 17.65 -28.26 20.50
C SER A 724 17.37 -29.41 19.53
N ALA A 725 16.31 -30.19 19.76
CA ALA A 725 15.84 -31.14 18.77
C ALA A 725 15.65 -30.37 17.44
N PRO A 726 16.28 -30.80 16.34
CA PRO A 726 16.14 -30.09 15.09
C PRO A 726 14.69 -30.24 14.64
N ARG A 727 13.95 -29.12 14.54
CA ARG A 727 12.84 -29.06 13.57
C ARG A 727 13.42 -29.59 12.26
N ARG A 728 12.80 -30.61 11.65
CA ARG A 728 13.26 -31.12 10.35
C ARG A 728 13.44 -29.90 9.43
N THR A 729 14.68 -29.60 9.06
CA THR A 729 15.09 -28.35 8.40
C THR A 729 14.77 -28.33 6.90
N THR A 730 14.11 -29.36 6.39
CA THR A 730 13.78 -29.52 4.97
C THR A 730 12.27 -29.65 4.82
N TYR A 731 11.67 -28.70 4.13
CA TYR A 731 10.31 -28.80 3.62
C TYR A 731 10.22 -30.00 2.66
N ASP A 732 9.38 -30.99 2.99
CA ASP A 732 9.00 -32.04 2.06
C ASP A 732 7.49 -31.91 1.77
N PRO A 733 7.09 -31.39 0.59
CA PRO A 733 5.68 -31.29 0.21
C PRO A 733 4.93 -32.63 0.24
N ASN A 734 5.63 -33.78 0.15
CA ASN A 734 5.00 -35.11 0.21
C ASN A 734 4.50 -35.49 1.61
N GLU A 735 4.94 -34.77 2.65
CA GLU A 735 4.48 -34.98 4.02
C GLU A 735 3.18 -34.21 4.34
N VAL A 736 2.70 -33.35 3.43
CA VAL A 736 1.46 -32.59 3.65
C VAL A 736 0.23 -33.46 3.34
N ASP A 737 -0.67 -33.58 4.31
CA ASP A 737 -1.96 -34.25 4.18
C ASP A 737 -2.98 -33.32 3.47
N GLU A 738 -3.64 -33.85 2.44
CA GLU A 738 -4.70 -33.20 1.66
C GLU A 738 -5.96 -32.94 2.52
N ARG A 739 -6.30 -33.87 3.42
CA ARG A 739 -7.62 -33.87 4.11
C ARG A 739 -7.87 -32.62 4.97
N PRO A 740 -6.90 -32.09 5.74
CA PRO A 740 -7.09 -30.83 6.46
C PRO A 740 -7.28 -29.62 5.53
N ILE A 741 -6.63 -29.61 4.36
CA ILE A 741 -6.72 -28.52 3.38
C ILE A 741 -8.10 -28.54 2.73
N ASP A 742 -8.56 -29.71 2.27
CA ASP A 742 -9.89 -29.90 1.70
C ASP A 742 -10.99 -29.43 2.66
N ARG A 743 -10.87 -29.78 3.94
CA ARG A 743 -11.80 -29.33 4.98
C ARG A 743 -11.80 -27.81 5.08
N ALA A 744 -10.62 -27.19 5.17
CA ALA A 744 -10.49 -25.74 5.28
C ALA A 744 -11.05 -25.00 4.07
N VAL A 745 -10.86 -25.53 2.85
CA VAL A 745 -11.44 -24.99 1.61
C VAL A 745 -12.97 -25.05 1.65
N ARG A 746 -13.55 -26.17 2.08
CA ARG A 746 -15.01 -26.33 2.19
C ARG A 746 -15.62 -25.42 3.26
N GLU A 747 -14.95 -25.30 4.41
CA GLU A 747 -15.36 -24.38 5.49
C GLU A 747 -15.31 -22.91 5.02
N TYR A 748 -14.23 -22.54 4.31
CA TYR A 748 -14.09 -21.22 3.68
C TYR A 748 -15.22 -20.95 2.68
N ALA A 749 -15.52 -21.89 1.79
CA ALA A 749 -16.60 -21.73 0.82
C ALA A 749 -17.96 -21.56 1.48
N ALA A 750 -18.26 -22.31 2.54
CA ALA A 750 -19.49 -22.13 3.30
C ALA A 750 -19.56 -20.75 3.98
N ALA A 751 -18.44 -20.25 4.51
CA ALA A 751 -18.36 -18.91 5.08
C ALA A 751 -18.53 -17.81 4.01
N TYR A 752 -17.89 -17.97 2.85
CA TYR A 752 -18.00 -17.08 1.70
C TYR A 752 -19.46 -17.00 1.22
N GLU A 753 -20.14 -18.14 1.02
CA GLU A 753 -21.54 -18.18 0.58
C GLU A 753 -22.47 -17.44 1.56
N ARG A 754 -22.23 -17.57 2.86
CA ARG A 754 -22.98 -16.81 3.88
C ARG A 754 -22.68 -15.32 3.82
N ALA A 755 -21.41 -14.94 3.66
CA ALA A 755 -20.98 -13.55 3.66
C ALA A 755 -21.42 -12.79 2.39
N ILE A 756 -21.45 -13.47 1.24
CA ILE A 756 -21.91 -12.86 -0.02
C ILE A 756 -23.43 -12.83 -0.14
N ALA A 757 -24.16 -13.63 0.64
CA ALA A 757 -25.61 -13.59 0.67
C ALA A 757 -26.11 -12.19 1.05
N GLY A 758 -26.85 -11.56 0.14
CA GLY A 758 -27.36 -10.19 0.33
C GLY A 758 -26.43 -9.06 -0.12
N LYS A 759 -25.23 -9.37 -0.63
CA LYS A 759 -24.32 -8.38 -1.25
C LYS A 759 -24.54 -8.27 -2.76
N HIS A 760 -24.20 -7.11 -3.33
CA HIS A 760 -24.18 -6.90 -4.77
C HIS A 760 -22.97 -7.61 -5.38
N ARG A 761 -23.20 -8.81 -5.92
CA ARG A 761 -22.21 -9.54 -6.72
C ARG A 761 -22.24 -9.19 -8.21
N THR A 762 -23.33 -8.58 -8.66
CA THR A 762 -23.50 -8.08 -10.02
C THR A 762 -23.38 -6.57 -10.08
N LEU A 763 -22.87 -6.05 -11.19
CA LEU A 763 -22.79 -4.62 -11.43
C LEU A 763 -24.22 -4.03 -11.52
N ALA A 764 -24.65 -3.31 -10.50
CA ALA A 764 -26.01 -2.78 -10.44
C ALA A 764 -26.19 -1.57 -11.37
N GLY A 765 -27.07 -1.68 -12.37
CA GLY A 765 -27.42 -0.57 -13.27
C GLY A 765 -28.51 0.37 -12.73
N ASN A 766 -29.27 -0.05 -11.72
CA ASN A 766 -30.36 0.75 -11.11
C ASN A 766 -31.33 1.37 -12.13
N GLY A 767 -31.66 0.63 -13.20
CA GLY A 767 -32.56 1.09 -14.27
C GLY A 767 -31.90 1.95 -15.35
N SER A 768 -30.58 2.13 -15.33
CA SER A 768 -29.80 2.83 -16.35
C SER A 768 -28.62 1.96 -16.85
N PRO A 769 -28.14 2.14 -18.10
CA PRO A 769 -26.93 1.48 -18.57
C PRO A 769 -25.73 1.86 -17.71
N ARG A 770 -25.01 0.87 -17.18
CA ARG A 770 -23.82 1.09 -16.34
C ARG A 770 -22.68 0.22 -16.83
N GLU A 771 -21.47 0.76 -16.69
CA GLU A 771 -20.22 0.06 -16.95
C GLU A 771 -19.22 0.21 -15.80
N LEU A 772 -18.24 -0.68 -15.78
CA LEU A 772 -17.05 -0.60 -14.93
C LEU A 772 -15.82 -1.03 -15.73
N SER A 773 -14.86 -0.13 -15.88
CA SER A 773 -13.55 -0.42 -16.44
C SER A 773 -12.63 -0.91 -15.34
N ILE A 774 -11.92 -2.02 -15.56
CA ILE A 774 -10.85 -2.47 -14.68
C ILE A 774 -9.56 -2.52 -15.48
N LEU A 775 -8.54 -1.84 -14.97
CA LEU A 775 -7.25 -1.65 -15.62
C LEU A 775 -6.14 -2.24 -14.77
N ARG A 776 -5.30 -3.05 -15.40
CA ARG A 776 -4.01 -3.52 -14.89
C ARG A 776 -2.96 -3.12 -15.90
N LEU A 777 -2.00 -2.31 -15.49
CA LEU A 777 -1.17 -1.54 -16.43
C LEU A 777 0.31 -1.87 -16.25
N THR A 778 1.16 -1.20 -17.03
CA THR A 778 2.54 -1.60 -17.23
C THR A 778 3.38 -1.43 -15.95
N CYS A 779 4.04 -2.52 -15.52
CA CYS A 779 5.08 -2.51 -14.49
C CYS A 779 6.31 -1.71 -14.96
N ASN A 780 6.94 -0.91 -14.10
CA ASN A 780 8.11 -0.11 -14.47
C ASN A 780 9.43 -0.87 -14.32
N ALA A 781 9.49 -1.87 -13.43
CA ALA A 781 10.68 -2.69 -13.21
C ALA A 781 10.83 -3.80 -14.26
N ASP A 782 12.07 -4.20 -14.53
CA ASP A 782 12.39 -5.39 -15.35
C ASP A 782 12.22 -6.68 -14.55
N LEU A 783 11.01 -6.87 -14.02
CA LEU A 783 10.60 -8.00 -13.16
C LEU A 783 9.33 -8.69 -13.68
N THR A 784 8.74 -8.16 -14.74
CA THR A 784 7.56 -8.75 -15.39
C THR A 784 7.89 -10.03 -16.16
N SER A 785 6.98 -11.00 -16.07
CA SER A 785 7.01 -12.19 -16.92
C SER A 785 6.45 -11.94 -18.32
N GLN A 786 5.64 -10.88 -18.52
CA GLN A 786 5.07 -10.55 -19.83
C GLN A 786 6.11 -10.04 -20.81
N LYS A 787 5.87 -10.32 -22.10
CA LYS A 787 6.74 -9.92 -23.20
C LYS A 787 6.00 -9.09 -24.23
N TYR A 788 6.72 -8.17 -24.88
CA TYR A 788 6.28 -7.49 -26.08
C TYR A 788 7.37 -7.67 -27.15
N GLN A 789 7.01 -8.31 -28.28
CA GLN A 789 7.96 -8.64 -29.35
C GLN A 789 9.23 -9.37 -28.83
N GLY A 790 9.06 -10.26 -27.85
CA GLY A 790 10.14 -11.05 -27.23
C GLY A 790 10.95 -10.32 -26.14
N ARG A 791 10.72 -9.03 -25.90
CA ARG A 791 11.38 -8.26 -24.83
C ARG A 791 10.53 -8.22 -23.56
N ALA A 792 11.15 -8.11 -22.39
CA ALA A 792 10.43 -7.87 -21.14
C ALA A 792 9.57 -6.60 -21.25
N MET A 793 8.34 -6.69 -20.77
CA MET A 793 7.32 -5.68 -20.93
C MET A 793 7.29 -4.78 -19.69
N TYR A 794 8.16 -3.78 -19.67
CA TYR A 794 8.19 -2.79 -18.60
C TYR A 794 8.17 -1.35 -19.14
N GLY A 795 7.55 -0.44 -18.39
CA GLY A 795 7.39 0.97 -18.71
C GLY A 795 6.19 1.63 -18.02
N PHE A 796 5.42 2.43 -18.75
CA PHE A 796 4.29 3.19 -18.18
C PHE A 796 3.15 3.40 -19.17
N THR A 797 1.99 3.85 -18.66
CA THR A 797 0.80 4.10 -19.47
C THR A 797 0.35 5.56 -19.35
N VAL A 798 -0.10 6.16 -20.46
CA VAL A 798 -0.84 7.43 -20.46
C VAL A 798 -2.33 7.13 -20.47
N LEU A 799 -3.04 7.62 -19.46
CA LEU A 799 -4.49 7.62 -19.37
C LEU A 799 -5.05 8.85 -20.11
N HIS A 800 -5.98 8.64 -21.03
CA HIS A 800 -6.70 9.70 -21.73
C HIS A 800 -8.08 9.88 -21.08
N VAL A 801 -8.21 10.95 -20.31
CA VAL A 801 -9.47 11.33 -19.65
C VAL A 801 -10.19 12.33 -20.55
N SER A 802 -11.30 11.90 -21.12
CA SER A 802 -12.02 12.68 -22.13
C SER A 802 -13.53 12.50 -22.00
N LYS A 803 -14.28 13.44 -22.55
CA LYS A 803 -15.73 13.27 -22.71
C LYS A 803 -16.02 12.40 -23.92
N LYS A 804 -17.02 11.53 -23.80
CA LYS A 804 -17.47 10.68 -24.91
C LYS A 804 -18.98 10.71 -25.01
N THR A 805 -19.48 11.16 -26.15
CA THR A 805 -20.90 11.06 -26.47
C THR A 805 -21.19 9.65 -26.96
N ASP A 806 -21.88 8.87 -26.15
CA ASP A 806 -22.42 7.57 -26.53
C ASP A 806 -23.80 7.34 -25.91
N ALA A 807 -24.37 6.16 -26.16
CA ALA A 807 -25.75 5.83 -25.78
C ALA A 807 -26.01 5.90 -24.26
N ARG A 808 -24.96 5.96 -23.43
CA ARG A 808 -25.11 6.10 -21.97
C ARG A 808 -25.39 7.54 -21.54
N GLY A 809 -25.06 8.53 -22.38
CA GLY A 809 -25.35 9.94 -22.12
C GLY A 809 -24.55 10.56 -20.96
N TYR A 810 -23.41 9.98 -20.59
CA TYR A 810 -22.56 10.55 -19.53
C TYR A 810 -21.89 11.84 -20.00
N THR A 811 -22.06 12.90 -19.21
CA THR A 811 -21.46 14.21 -19.47
C THR A 811 -20.09 14.37 -18.81
N SER A 812 -19.81 13.56 -17.79
CA SER A 812 -18.52 13.59 -17.08
C SER A 812 -17.44 12.90 -17.92
N PRO A 813 -16.23 13.47 -17.98
CA PRO A 813 -15.08 12.85 -18.61
C PRO A 813 -14.72 11.54 -17.91
N GLN A 814 -14.28 10.56 -18.69
CA GLN A 814 -13.93 9.21 -18.22
C GLN A 814 -12.57 8.80 -18.79
N VAL A 815 -11.92 7.81 -18.19
CA VAL A 815 -10.79 7.14 -18.86
C VAL A 815 -11.33 6.39 -20.09
N ASN A 816 -10.99 6.90 -21.27
CA ASN A 816 -11.51 6.45 -22.57
C ASN A 816 -10.41 5.96 -23.51
N GLY A 817 -9.15 6.12 -23.16
CA GLY A 817 -8.04 5.61 -23.95
C GLY A 817 -6.77 5.40 -23.12
N LEU A 818 -5.91 4.50 -23.61
CA LEU A 818 -4.63 4.14 -22.99
C LEU A 818 -3.53 4.20 -24.04
N SER A 819 -2.44 4.93 -23.79
CA SER A 819 -1.22 4.84 -24.61
C SER A 819 -0.12 4.12 -23.84
N PHE A 820 0.38 3.02 -24.39
CA PHE A 820 1.43 2.23 -23.76
C PHE A 820 2.82 2.68 -24.24
N PHE A 821 3.73 2.84 -23.28
CA PHE A 821 5.13 3.14 -23.50
C PHE A 821 5.98 2.06 -22.84
N ILE A 822 6.87 1.44 -23.62
CA ILE A 822 7.81 0.45 -23.09
C ILE A 822 9.21 1.06 -23.02
N ASN A 823 9.97 0.72 -22.00
CA ASN A 823 11.36 1.12 -21.87
C ASN A 823 12.19 0.38 -22.94
N ALA A 824 12.98 1.14 -23.69
CA ALA A 824 13.83 0.65 -24.78
C ALA A 824 15.32 0.59 -24.40
N GLY A 825 15.64 0.86 -23.13
CA GLY A 825 16.99 1.10 -22.62
C GLY A 825 17.48 2.53 -22.88
N ASP A 826 18.59 2.90 -22.25
CA ASP A 826 19.31 4.16 -22.47
C ASP A 826 18.40 5.41 -22.39
N ASP A 827 17.66 5.54 -21.28
CA ASP A 827 16.73 6.64 -21.01
C ASP A 827 15.59 6.84 -22.05
N ARG A 828 15.32 5.84 -22.90
CA ARG A 828 14.30 5.91 -23.95
C ARG A 828 13.08 5.04 -23.67
N PHE A 829 11.93 5.54 -24.09
CA PHE A 829 10.68 4.78 -24.15
C PHE A 829 10.08 4.83 -25.56
N ASP A 830 9.72 3.66 -26.07
CA ASP A 830 9.05 3.51 -27.35
C ASP A 830 7.53 3.52 -27.16
N PHE A 831 6.84 4.37 -27.91
CA PHE A 831 5.39 4.36 -27.99
C PHE A 831 4.93 3.12 -28.74
N ILE A 832 4.07 2.33 -28.11
CA ILE A 832 3.52 1.11 -28.71
C ILE A 832 2.26 1.42 -29.50
N ARG A 833 1.20 1.81 -28.79
CA ARG A 833 -0.13 2.01 -29.38
C ARG A 833 -1.02 2.77 -28.42
N THR A 834 -1.95 3.52 -28.99
CA THR A 834 -3.13 4.01 -28.27
C THR A 834 -4.30 3.06 -28.48
N VAL A 835 -4.85 2.54 -27.38
CA VAL A 835 -6.03 1.70 -27.32
C VAL A 835 -7.21 2.56 -26.86
N ALA A 836 -8.26 2.64 -27.67
CA ALA A 836 -9.52 3.24 -27.24
C ALA A 836 -10.31 2.23 -26.39
N LEU A 837 -10.87 2.69 -25.28
CA LEU A 837 -11.71 1.88 -24.41
C LEU A 837 -13.16 1.97 -24.92
N ASP A 838 -13.67 0.86 -25.44
CA ASP A 838 -15.10 0.74 -25.71
C ASP A 838 -15.83 0.38 -24.43
N ARG A 839 -16.47 1.39 -23.84
CA ARG A 839 -17.22 1.31 -22.59
C ARG A 839 -18.63 0.75 -22.75
N MET A 840 -19.07 0.49 -23.99
CA MET A 840 -20.41 -0.04 -24.30
C MET A 840 -20.46 -1.57 -24.40
N VAL A 841 -19.30 -2.22 -24.50
CA VAL A 841 -19.20 -3.64 -24.80
C VAL A 841 -18.47 -4.33 -23.66
N LYS A 842 -19.01 -5.47 -23.21
CA LYS A 842 -18.32 -6.31 -22.24
C LYS A 842 -17.02 -6.84 -22.85
N VAL A 843 -15.93 -6.71 -22.11
CA VAL A 843 -14.61 -7.24 -22.48
C VAL A 843 -13.99 -7.90 -21.25
N THR A 844 -13.53 -9.13 -21.39
CA THR A 844 -12.76 -9.86 -20.37
C THR A 844 -11.27 -9.94 -20.77
N PRO A 845 -10.34 -10.25 -19.84
CA PRO A 845 -8.92 -10.29 -20.15
C PRO A 845 -8.57 -11.28 -21.26
N LYS A 846 -9.32 -12.38 -21.38
CA LYS A 846 -9.05 -13.48 -22.32
C LYS A 846 -9.84 -13.39 -23.63
N ASP A 847 -10.69 -12.37 -23.79
CA ASP A 847 -11.44 -12.21 -25.04
C ASP A 847 -10.48 -11.95 -26.20
N GLY A 848 -10.57 -12.73 -27.28
CA GLY A 848 -9.71 -12.55 -28.46
C GLY A 848 -9.86 -11.19 -29.17
N LYS A 849 -10.91 -10.42 -28.82
CA LYS A 849 -11.13 -9.04 -29.27
C LYS A 849 -10.66 -7.99 -28.26
N ASN A 850 -10.12 -8.39 -27.12
CA ASN A 850 -9.58 -7.48 -26.13
C ASN A 850 -8.37 -6.74 -26.72
N PRO A 851 -8.45 -5.42 -26.92
CA PRO A 851 -7.41 -4.68 -27.62
C PRO A 851 -6.10 -4.58 -26.82
N VAL A 852 -6.15 -4.71 -25.49
CA VAL A 852 -4.94 -4.77 -24.64
C VAL A 852 -4.38 -6.19 -24.64
N GLY A 853 -5.23 -7.20 -24.44
CA GLY A 853 -4.81 -8.61 -24.47
C GLY A 853 -4.10 -8.96 -25.79
N SER A 854 -4.70 -8.60 -26.93
CA SER A 854 -4.11 -8.85 -28.26
C SER A 854 -2.78 -8.13 -28.53
N LEU A 855 -2.45 -7.08 -27.77
CA LEU A 855 -1.23 -6.31 -27.97
C LEU A 855 0.00 -6.96 -27.32
N PHE A 856 -0.22 -7.73 -26.25
CA PHE A 856 0.84 -8.27 -25.37
C PHE A 856 0.81 -9.81 -25.26
N GLN A 857 0.05 -10.48 -26.13
CA GLN A 857 0.04 -11.94 -26.28
C GLN A 857 1.24 -12.45 -27.08
#